data_AF-A0A8H5S548-F1
#
_entry.id   AF-A0A8H5S548-F1
#
_cell.length_a   1.000
_cell.length_b   1.000
_cell.length_c   1.000
_cell.angle_alpha   90.00
_cell.angle_beta   90.00
_cell.angle_gamma   90.00
#
_symmetry.space_group_name_H-M   'P 1'
#
loop_
_entity.id
_entity.type
_entity.pdbx_description
1 polymer ?
#
loop_
_entity_poly.entity_id
_entity_poly.type
_entity_poly.pdbx_seq_one_letter_code
_entity_poly.pdbx_strand_id
1 'polypeptide(L)'
;MRSSFSQVATASILLASGVNSLAVTHPHSSRSDTPDESPLKIPGLPLPNATKSYWQDPPHRIANLRSTKDLPTEKTFDYVIIGSGISGAATAHKLLDRDSNLSILMIEARTAASGATGRNGGHCKPGDYNGVKAWVETYGEDDALRIANMEQDCVNDVRDFVRSHNVSSDFTDVETASLYWTDDSFKTAVESIEFQHELEKRRPNDVPKNKRTILKGQDARDYWGWPEIVGAVTFKAHTQNPYHTVCGMLEYSLEKGLNLQTNTMALSLNQLGKKTKAGARWEVKTNRGTVKSKQVVLATNGFTPALHPGIASTNFTMPVRNQVSAVTPSANTTDNKAFRRSNSVPDLHSGNVYIAAQPPGAKNAGSVVIGGSTQMSPTRERYITDDTAINDQIAYVLHGAARTVYGYENWGGSTKVIQDWTGIVCETPDGFPLVGEVPAEDGLWAIVCMNGHGMAWAYRSAEALVDMMTEGKTPKWFPEQFKAQRAWEAQGNDELSNLQPLIFVFNFNFTPQSLPVITMAPPELNINPPLLNSATPWATDINDLLAIASSPSTGAITTRTSLINGFNHQHEQHQYLFFNSTTVTPNQGTSSNQIPPKGHTEDAMASLNNLGYSPITLDGYLGFLAEIARRLPETRKTFIVSVTGSPEDIQQSYSRIEAASKSLPFPLAMEVNLSCPNIPGAPPPAYGGAALKKYLDLLPSNPSLPIGIKTPPYTHHGQFATLIETLLPTASALSFITATNTLGSCLILENDKLNPQLPGTGIGGMAGPPLHPLALGNVSTLRKMLDQVPELSHIKIIGVGGVRDGDGYRRMRSVGAYAVAVGTGLGKQGPGVFERIERDLKGEWRVSSLKEKL
;
A
#
# COMPACT_ATOMS: atom_id res chain seq x y z
N MET A 1 -34.48 55.31 -4.29
CA MET A 1 -34.14 56.63 -4.85
C MET A 1 -33.25 56.41 -6.06
N ARG A 2 -33.51 57.13 -7.18
CA ARG A 2 -32.57 57.64 -8.21
C ARG A 2 -31.29 56.81 -8.50
N SER A 3 -31.21 56.08 -9.63
CA SER A 3 -30.81 56.53 -11.00
C SER A 3 -29.30 56.36 -11.24
N SER A 4 -28.74 55.98 -12.41
CA SER A 4 -29.20 55.91 -13.83
C SER A 4 -28.32 54.86 -14.60
N PHE A 5 -28.28 54.63 -15.93
CA PHE A 5 -28.86 55.27 -17.14
C PHE A 5 -28.93 54.22 -18.31
N SER A 6 -29.21 54.70 -19.54
CA SER A 6 -28.96 54.15 -20.91
C SER A 6 -28.47 52.69 -21.08
N GLN A 7 -29.08 51.79 -21.86
CA GLN A 7 -29.95 51.85 -23.06
C GLN A 7 -29.32 52.43 -24.35
N VAL A 8 -29.24 51.58 -25.41
CA VAL A 8 -29.60 51.75 -26.86
C VAL A 8 -29.18 50.42 -27.56
N ALA A 9 -30.06 49.54 -28.10
CA ALA A 9 -30.84 49.56 -29.36
C ALA A 9 -29.98 49.46 -30.67
N THR A 10 -30.30 48.74 -31.76
CA THR A 10 -31.31 47.70 -32.11
C THR A 10 -31.01 47.12 -33.52
N ALA A 11 -31.59 45.95 -33.87
CA ALA A 11 -31.97 45.51 -35.24
C ALA A 11 -30.85 45.19 -36.28
N SER A 12 -31.02 44.38 -37.35
CA SER A 12 -31.97 43.30 -37.75
C SER A 12 -31.51 42.67 -39.09
N ILE A 13 -32.25 41.66 -39.61
CA ILE A 13 -32.37 41.20 -41.04
C ILE A 13 -31.78 39.81 -41.40
N LEU A 14 -32.64 38.79 -41.33
CA LEU A 14 -33.15 37.98 -42.46
C LEU A 14 -32.20 37.49 -43.60
N LEU A 15 -31.99 36.17 -43.73
CA LEU A 15 -32.65 35.29 -44.73
C LEU A 15 -32.18 33.81 -44.63
N ALA A 16 -32.88 32.89 -45.32
CA ALA A 16 -32.79 31.43 -45.10
C ALA A 16 -32.24 30.63 -46.30
N SER A 17 -31.67 29.44 -46.05
CA SER A 17 -31.90 28.19 -46.83
C SER A 17 -30.99 27.01 -46.42
N GLY A 18 -31.47 25.77 -46.64
CA GLY A 18 -30.64 24.73 -47.30
C GLY A 18 -29.68 23.84 -46.49
N VAL A 19 -30.23 22.79 -45.86
CA VAL A 19 -29.62 21.47 -45.56
C VAL A 19 -28.36 21.08 -46.37
N ASN A 20 -27.21 20.81 -45.72
CA ASN A 20 -26.69 19.43 -45.49
C ASN A 20 -25.42 19.37 -44.59
N SER A 21 -24.93 18.15 -44.31
CA SER A 21 -23.97 17.78 -43.24
C SER A 21 -22.48 18.18 -43.39
N LEU A 22 -21.78 18.10 -42.24
CA LEU A 22 -20.33 17.88 -41.98
C LEU A 22 -19.41 19.08 -41.65
N ALA A 23 -18.96 19.08 -40.38
CA ALA A 23 -17.70 19.62 -39.83
C ALA A 23 -17.44 21.15 -39.77
N VAL A 24 -16.34 21.51 -39.08
CA VAL A 24 -15.67 22.84 -38.97
C VAL A 24 -16.08 23.79 -37.81
N THR A 25 -15.55 23.46 -36.61
CA THR A 25 -14.67 24.27 -35.71
C THR A 25 -14.74 25.81 -35.52
N HIS A 26 -14.47 26.22 -34.26
CA HIS A 26 -13.84 27.48 -33.76
C HIS A 26 -14.72 28.75 -33.60
N PRO A 27 -14.37 29.75 -32.72
CA PRO A 27 -13.06 30.01 -32.09
C PRO A 27 -12.98 30.29 -30.56
N HIS A 28 -11.73 30.32 -30.10
CA HIS A 28 -11.16 30.68 -28.80
C HIS A 28 -11.95 31.56 -27.80
N SER A 29 -11.97 31.11 -26.55
CA SER A 29 -11.58 31.94 -25.40
C SER A 29 -10.52 31.20 -24.57
N SER A 30 -9.64 31.93 -23.90
CA SER A 30 -8.39 31.42 -23.32
C SER A 30 -8.52 31.04 -21.84
N ARG A 31 -8.57 29.74 -21.53
CA ARG A 31 -8.12 29.12 -20.27
C ARG A 31 -7.76 27.66 -20.54
N SER A 32 -6.50 27.28 -20.32
CA SER A 32 -6.04 25.90 -20.42
C SER A 32 -6.09 25.23 -19.05
N ASP A 33 -7.31 25.05 -18.53
CA ASP A 33 -7.59 24.18 -17.40
C ASP A 33 -8.06 22.83 -17.96
N THR A 34 -7.11 21.97 -18.36
CA THR A 34 -7.40 20.56 -18.65
C THR A 34 -7.15 19.74 -17.39
N PRO A 35 -8.16 19.10 -16.79
CA PRO A 35 -7.93 18.02 -15.85
C PRO A 35 -7.10 16.93 -16.52
N ASP A 36 -6.23 16.28 -15.76
CA ASP A 36 -5.47 15.13 -16.23
C ASP A 36 -6.42 13.91 -16.37
N GLU A 37 -7.11 13.83 -17.52
CA GLU A 37 -7.95 12.69 -17.88
C GLU A 37 -7.09 11.45 -18.19
N SER A 38 -6.49 10.89 -17.14
CA SER A 38 -6.11 9.48 -17.15
C SER A 38 -7.36 8.65 -17.49
N PRO A 39 -7.31 7.78 -18.51
CA PRO A 39 -8.52 7.10 -18.99
C PRO A 39 -9.10 6.21 -17.89
N LEU A 40 -10.41 6.35 -17.66
CA LEU A 40 -11.20 5.56 -16.72
C LEU A 40 -10.88 4.07 -16.88
N LYS A 41 -10.11 3.50 -15.93
CA LYS A 41 -9.76 2.08 -15.91
C LYS A 41 -11.00 1.26 -15.52
N ILE A 42 -11.86 1.00 -16.50
CA ILE A 42 -13.02 0.12 -16.33
C ILE A 42 -12.49 -1.30 -16.00
N PRO A 43 -12.80 -1.85 -14.81
CA PRO A 43 -12.37 -3.19 -14.43
C PRO A 43 -12.96 -4.26 -15.36
N GLY A 44 -12.26 -5.39 -15.53
CA GLY A 44 -12.65 -6.43 -16.50
C GLY A 44 -13.79 -7.35 -16.02
N LEU A 45 -14.47 -7.97 -16.99
CA LEU A 45 -15.44 -9.06 -16.78
C LEU A 45 -14.77 -10.34 -16.18
N PRO A 46 -15.55 -11.27 -15.60
CA PRO A 46 -15.01 -12.50 -15.01
C PRO A 46 -14.17 -13.33 -16.00
N LEU A 47 -12.96 -13.73 -15.57
CA LEU A 47 -12.08 -14.60 -16.34
C LEU A 47 -12.46 -16.09 -16.16
N PRO A 48 -12.26 -16.94 -17.19
CA PRO A 48 -12.74 -18.32 -17.19
C PRO A 48 -11.95 -19.24 -16.25
N ASN A 49 -10.64 -19.03 -16.11
CA ASN A 49 -9.72 -19.92 -15.41
C ASN A 49 -9.40 -19.43 -13.98
N ALA A 50 -10.44 -19.06 -13.24
CA ALA A 50 -10.27 -18.56 -11.88
C ALA A 50 -9.71 -19.63 -10.93
N THR A 51 -8.99 -19.21 -9.90
CA THR A 51 -8.52 -20.06 -8.81
C THR A 51 -9.66 -20.91 -8.25
N LYS A 52 -9.40 -22.19 -8.00
CA LYS A 52 -10.40 -23.09 -7.41
C LYS A 52 -10.53 -22.75 -5.92
N SER A 53 -11.73 -22.54 -5.40
CA SER A 53 -11.94 -22.33 -3.96
C SER A 53 -12.07 -23.65 -3.20
N TYR A 54 -11.60 -23.67 -1.95
CA TYR A 54 -11.79 -24.77 -1.00
C TYR A 54 -13.26 -25.21 -0.88
N TRP A 55 -14.18 -24.24 -0.85
CA TRP A 55 -15.62 -24.49 -0.68
C TRP A 55 -16.26 -25.13 -1.90
N GLN A 56 -15.71 -24.88 -3.10
CA GLN A 56 -16.23 -25.36 -4.39
C GLN A 56 -15.64 -26.74 -4.77
N ASP A 57 -15.05 -27.44 -3.80
CA ASP A 57 -14.50 -28.78 -3.99
C ASP A 57 -15.05 -29.77 -2.95
N PRO A 58 -15.86 -30.78 -3.33
CA PRO A 58 -16.38 -31.01 -4.68
C PRO A 58 -17.37 -29.91 -5.12
N PRO A 59 -17.62 -29.75 -6.43
CA PRO A 59 -18.67 -28.85 -6.92
C PRO A 59 -20.07 -29.31 -6.50
N HIS A 60 -20.99 -28.37 -6.26
CA HIS A 60 -22.39 -28.70 -5.94
C HIS A 60 -23.10 -29.35 -7.11
N ARG A 61 -24.18 -30.10 -6.86
CA ARG A 61 -24.98 -30.75 -7.91
C ARG A 61 -25.52 -29.77 -8.97
N ILE A 62 -25.75 -28.50 -8.60
CA ILE A 62 -26.19 -27.43 -9.52
C ILE A 62 -25.04 -26.58 -10.10
N ALA A 63 -23.77 -26.89 -9.83
CA ALA A 63 -22.63 -26.05 -10.21
C ALA A 63 -22.62 -25.67 -11.70
N ASN A 64 -22.94 -26.63 -12.58
CA ASN A 64 -23.03 -26.45 -14.03
C ASN A 64 -24.47 -26.54 -14.56
N LEU A 65 -25.48 -26.28 -13.71
CA LEU A 65 -26.88 -26.40 -14.12
C LEU A 65 -27.25 -25.38 -15.20
N ARG A 66 -28.01 -25.86 -16.19
CA ARG A 66 -28.77 -25.05 -17.14
C ARG A 66 -30.20 -25.61 -17.14
N SER A 67 -31.16 -24.90 -16.53
CA SER A 67 -32.54 -25.40 -16.37
C SER A 67 -33.21 -25.69 -17.72
N THR A 68 -32.77 -25.00 -18.79
CA THR A 68 -33.03 -25.37 -20.19
C THR A 68 -31.71 -25.53 -20.93
N LYS A 69 -31.62 -26.55 -21.81
CA LYS A 69 -30.42 -26.83 -22.63
C LYS A 69 -29.94 -25.59 -23.38
N ASP A 70 -30.87 -24.97 -24.09
CA ASP A 70 -30.67 -23.75 -24.87
C ASP A 70 -31.16 -22.52 -24.09
N LEU A 71 -30.55 -21.37 -24.35
CA LEU A 71 -30.95 -20.10 -23.72
C LEU A 71 -32.30 -19.67 -24.32
N PRO A 72 -33.34 -19.40 -23.51
CA PRO A 72 -34.70 -19.13 -24.03
C PRO A 72 -34.84 -17.70 -24.56
N THR A 73 -34.19 -17.39 -25.68
CA THR A 73 -34.13 -16.04 -26.29
C THR A 73 -35.47 -15.47 -26.73
N GLU A 74 -36.42 -16.34 -27.11
CA GLU A 74 -37.76 -15.93 -27.58
C GLU A 74 -38.71 -15.53 -26.43
N LYS A 75 -38.33 -15.80 -25.17
CA LYS A 75 -39.15 -15.46 -24.00
C LYS A 75 -38.74 -14.09 -23.43
N THR A 76 -39.73 -13.23 -23.22
CA THR A 76 -39.60 -12.10 -22.29
C THR A 76 -39.85 -12.60 -20.87
N PHE A 77 -38.89 -12.36 -19.97
CA PHE A 77 -38.99 -12.66 -18.55
C PHE A 77 -39.56 -11.48 -17.77
N ASP A 78 -40.09 -11.76 -16.57
CA ASP A 78 -40.46 -10.72 -15.62
C ASP A 78 -39.20 -10.11 -15.01
N TYR A 79 -38.26 -10.98 -14.61
CA TYR A 79 -36.96 -10.61 -14.05
C TYR A 79 -35.82 -11.37 -14.72
N VAL A 80 -34.74 -10.66 -15.06
CA VAL A 80 -33.43 -11.25 -15.35
C VAL A 80 -32.47 -10.84 -14.24
N ILE A 81 -31.95 -11.82 -13.49
CA ILE A 81 -30.99 -11.62 -12.41
C ILE A 81 -29.60 -12.01 -12.90
N ILE A 82 -28.64 -11.10 -12.76
CA ILE A 82 -27.27 -11.28 -13.27
C ILE A 82 -26.32 -11.53 -12.08
N GLY A 83 -25.81 -12.75 -12.00
CA GLY A 83 -24.99 -13.24 -10.88
C GLY A 83 -25.79 -14.12 -9.91
N SER A 84 -25.25 -15.29 -9.59
CA SER A 84 -25.87 -16.30 -8.71
C SER A 84 -25.28 -16.36 -7.29
N GLY A 85 -24.57 -15.30 -6.89
CA GLY A 85 -24.12 -15.13 -5.50
C GLY A 85 -25.27 -14.80 -4.54
N ILE A 86 -24.95 -14.62 -3.26
CA ILE A 86 -25.93 -14.42 -2.17
C ILE A 86 -27.00 -13.36 -2.50
N SER A 87 -26.62 -12.22 -3.08
CA SER A 87 -27.57 -11.16 -3.48
C SER A 87 -28.61 -11.69 -4.48
N GLY A 88 -28.17 -12.30 -5.58
CA GLY A 88 -29.05 -12.77 -6.64
C GLY A 88 -29.90 -13.97 -6.21
N ALA A 89 -29.33 -14.90 -5.43
CA ALA A 89 -30.04 -16.04 -4.87
C ALA A 89 -31.13 -15.60 -3.87
N ALA A 90 -30.82 -14.67 -2.96
CA ALA A 90 -31.79 -14.14 -2.01
C ALA A 90 -32.90 -13.35 -2.72
N THR A 91 -32.58 -12.53 -3.73
CA THR A 91 -33.59 -11.83 -4.53
C THR A 91 -34.49 -12.80 -5.30
N ALA A 92 -33.94 -13.85 -5.92
CA ALA A 92 -34.74 -14.85 -6.63
C ALA A 92 -35.69 -15.62 -5.70
N HIS A 93 -35.17 -16.09 -4.57
CA HIS A 93 -35.95 -16.77 -3.53
C HIS A 93 -37.11 -15.89 -3.04
N LYS A 94 -36.82 -14.64 -2.66
CA LYS A 94 -37.84 -13.73 -2.11
C LYS A 94 -38.90 -13.31 -3.12
N LEU A 95 -38.55 -13.15 -4.40
CA LEU A 95 -39.52 -12.94 -5.46
C LEU A 95 -40.46 -14.16 -5.61
N LEU A 96 -39.90 -15.37 -5.68
CA LEU A 96 -40.67 -16.61 -5.87
C LEU A 96 -41.45 -17.05 -4.63
N ASP A 97 -41.05 -16.60 -3.44
CA ASP A 97 -41.81 -16.76 -2.20
C ASP A 97 -43.04 -15.84 -2.13
N ARG A 98 -42.97 -14.66 -2.74
CA ARG A 98 -44.11 -13.74 -2.87
C ARG A 98 -45.05 -14.13 -4.00
N ASP A 99 -44.51 -14.50 -5.16
CA ASP A 99 -45.29 -15.00 -6.30
C ASP A 99 -44.51 -16.05 -7.11
N SER A 100 -44.90 -17.31 -6.95
CA SER A 100 -44.32 -18.46 -7.66
C SER A 100 -44.68 -18.52 -9.15
N ASN A 101 -45.50 -17.60 -9.67
CA ASN A 101 -45.83 -17.50 -11.09
C ASN A 101 -44.84 -16.62 -11.87
N LEU A 102 -43.97 -15.88 -11.17
CA LEU A 102 -42.98 -14.98 -11.79
C LEU A 102 -42.00 -15.75 -12.67
N SER A 103 -41.84 -15.30 -13.91
CA SER A 103 -40.82 -15.84 -14.80
C SER A 103 -39.48 -15.18 -14.57
N ILE A 104 -38.62 -15.87 -13.81
CA ILE A 104 -37.27 -15.41 -13.46
C ILE A 104 -36.21 -16.22 -14.23
N LEU A 105 -35.31 -15.51 -14.91
CA LEU A 105 -34.09 -16.06 -15.49
C LEU A 105 -32.88 -15.54 -14.71
N MET A 106 -32.09 -16.44 -14.13
CA MET A 106 -30.80 -16.11 -13.53
C MET A 106 -29.67 -16.56 -14.44
N ILE A 107 -28.78 -15.63 -14.81
CA ILE A 107 -27.59 -15.91 -15.61
C ILE A 107 -26.32 -15.77 -14.75
N GLU A 108 -25.42 -16.74 -14.90
CA GLU A 108 -24.18 -16.82 -14.14
C GLU A 108 -23.02 -17.06 -15.10
N ALA A 109 -21.97 -16.25 -14.98
CA ALA A 109 -20.85 -16.24 -15.92
C ALA A 109 -20.06 -17.56 -15.90
N ARG A 110 -19.90 -18.17 -14.72
CA ARG A 110 -19.16 -19.42 -14.52
C ARG A 110 -20.09 -20.47 -13.90
N THR A 111 -19.68 -21.15 -12.83
CA THR A 111 -20.54 -22.06 -12.06
C THR A 111 -21.46 -21.30 -11.10
N ALA A 112 -22.56 -21.94 -10.68
CA ALA A 112 -23.46 -21.40 -9.65
C ALA A 112 -22.67 -20.94 -8.42
N ALA A 113 -23.05 -19.81 -7.80
CA ALA A 113 -22.43 -19.19 -6.62
C ALA A 113 -20.89 -19.00 -6.67
N SER A 114 -20.26 -19.03 -7.86
CA SER A 114 -18.80 -19.09 -8.03
C SER A 114 -18.01 -17.82 -7.70
N GLY A 115 -18.68 -16.68 -7.53
CA GLY A 115 -18.07 -15.39 -7.17
C GLY A 115 -17.67 -15.29 -5.70
N ALA A 116 -17.66 -14.07 -5.14
CA ALA A 116 -17.27 -13.79 -3.75
C ALA A 116 -17.97 -14.69 -2.70
N THR A 117 -19.23 -15.05 -2.95
CA THR A 117 -20.01 -15.96 -2.09
C THR A 117 -19.31 -17.29 -1.88
N GLY A 118 -19.03 -18.06 -2.95
CA GLY A 118 -18.35 -19.34 -2.84
C GLY A 118 -16.84 -19.23 -2.61
N ARG A 119 -16.33 -18.07 -2.17
CA ARG A 119 -14.89 -17.76 -2.04
C ARG A 119 -14.51 -17.04 -0.73
N ASN A 120 -15.44 -16.73 0.17
CA ASN A 120 -15.13 -16.00 1.41
C ASN A 120 -14.60 -16.91 2.55
N GLY A 121 -14.34 -16.34 3.75
CA GLY A 121 -13.78 -17.06 4.90
C GLY A 121 -14.72 -18.02 5.64
N GLY A 122 -16.01 -18.08 5.29
CA GLY A 122 -17.01 -18.93 5.94
C GLY A 122 -17.72 -18.31 7.15
N HIS A 123 -17.41 -17.06 7.53
CA HIS A 123 -18.09 -16.36 8.62
C HIS A 123 -19.52 -15.92 8.24
N CYS A 124 -20.42 -15.96 9.23
CA CYS A 124 -21.70 -15.26 9.23
C CYS A 124 -21.86 -14.60 10.60
N LYS A 125 -21.34 -13.37 10.71
CA LYS A 125 -21.23 -12.64 11.98
C LYS A 125 -21.61 -11.16 11.79
N PRO A 126 -22.22 -10.52 12.81
CA PRO A 126 -22.38 -9.08 12.84
C PRO A 126 -21.09 -8.45 13.39
N GLY A 127 -20.22 -8.01 12.49
CA GLY A 127 -18.91 -7.43 12.78
C GLY A 127 -18.91 -5.90 12.88
N ASP A 128 -19.77 -5.21 12.15
CA ASP A 128 -19.66 -3.77 11.92
C ASP A 128 -20.32 -2.92 13.00
N TYR A 129 -21.15 -3.51 13.85
CA TYR A 129 -21.67 -2.82 15.04
C TYR A 129 -20.55 -2.21 15.93
N ASN A 130 -19.31 -2.71 15.83
CA ASN A 130 -18.12 -2.09 16.43
C ASN A 130 -17.86 -0.64 15.95
N GLY A 131 -18.44 -0.23 14.82
CA GLY A 131 -18.40 1.12 14.25
C GLY A 131 -19.53 2.05 14.71
N VAL A 132 -20.49 1.59 15.51
CA VAL A 132 -21.73 2.35 15.82
C VAL A 132 -21.47 3.75 16.39
N LYS A 133 -20.40 3.95 17.17
CA LYS A 133 -20.03 5.27 17.69
C LYS A 133 -19.85 6.29 16.56
N ALA A 134 -19.04 5.95 15.56
CA ALA A 134 -18.78 6.79 14.40
C ALA A 134 -20.03 6.93 13.49
N TRP A 135 -20.90 5.92 13.41
CA TRP A 135 -22.19 6.06 12.73
C TRP A 135 -23.14 7.02 13.45
N VAL A 136 -23.19 7.01 14.79
CA VAL A 136 -23.99 7.99 15.55
C VAL A 136 -23.43 9.40 15.38
N GLU A 137 -22.10 9.56 15.41
CA GLU A 137 -21.42 10.83 15.19
C GLU A 137 -21.67 11.39 13.77
N THR A 138 -21.82 10.53 12.76
CA THR A 138 -21.98 10.94 11.34
C THR A 138 -23.46 11.07 10.89
N TYR A 139 -24.32 10.14 11.31
CA TYR A 139 -25.71 10.00 10.81
C TYR A 139 -26.78 10.15 11.90
N GLY A 140 -26.39 10.27 13.17
CA GLY A 140 -27.31 10.25 14.30
C GLY A 140 -27.79 8.84 14.68
N GLU A 141 -28.48 8.74 15.82
CA GLU A 141 -28.77 7.45 16.45
C GLU A 141 -29.76 6.58 15.68
N ASP A 142 -30.78 7.16 15.06
CA ASP A 142 -31.79 6.37 14.34
C ASP A 142 -31.18 5.62 13.15
N ASP A 143 -30.32 6.27 12.35
CA ASP A 143 -29.65 5.62 11.22
C ASP A 143 -28.56 4.66 11.67
N ALA A 144 -27.75 5.04 12.67
CA ALA A 144 -26.76 4.13 13.25
C ALA A 144 -27.40 2.83 13.79
N LEU A 145 -28.59 2.93 14.38
CA LEU A 145 -29.37 1.76 14.83
C LEU A 145 -30.05 1.02 13.68
N ARG A 146 -30.50 1.69 12.61
CA ARG A 146 -30.96 0.99 11.38
C ARG A 146 -29.84 0.14 10.79
N ILE A 147 -28.63 0.69 10.63
CA ILE A 147 -27.46 -0.02 10.10
C ILE A 147 -27.08 -1.20 11.03
N ALA A 148 -27.04 -0.97 12.34
CA ALA A 148 -26.71 -1.99 13.34
C ALA A 148 -27.70 -3.18 13.34
N ASN A 149 -29.00 -2.90 13.31
CA ASN A 149 -30.02 -3.96 13.24
C ASN A 149 -30.07 -4.61 11.86
N MET A 150 -29.83 -3.87 10.78
CA MET A 150 -29.74 -4.42 9.42
C MET A 150 -28.70 -5.55 9.35
N GLU A 151 -27.51 -5.34 9.91
CA GLU A 151 -26.46 -6.36 9.99
C GLU A 151 -26.86 -7.54 10.88
N GLN A 152 -27.30 -7.27 12.12
CA GLN A 152 -27.65 -8.32 13.06
C GLN A 152 -28.82 -9.19 12.58
N ASP A 153 -29.85 -8.57 12.04
CA ASP A 153 -31.03 -9.27 11.58
C ASP A 153 -30.76 -10.05 10.30
N CYS A 154 -29.92 -9.56 9.37
CA CYS A 154 -29.55 -10.35 8.19
C CYS A 154 -28.81 -11.64 8.58
N VAL A 155 -27.97 -11.60 9.63
CA VAL A 155 -27.33 -12.82 10.17
C VAL A 155 -28.36 -13.77 10.81
N ASN A 156 -29.38 -13.22 11.49
CA ASN A 156 -30.52 -14.01 11.99
C ASN A 156 -31.31 -14.64 10.83
N ASP A 157 -31.62 -13.87 9.79
CA ASP A 157 -32.41 -14.29 8.63
C ASP A 157 -31.71 -15.43 7.85
N VAL A 158 -30.38 -15.36 7.68
CA VAL A 158 -29.59 -16.43 7.05
C VAL A 158 -29.57 -17.70 7.90
N ARG A 159 -29.37 -17.58 9.22
CA ARG A 159 -29.48 -18.71 10.16
C ARG A 159 -30.85 -19.37 10.09
N ASP A 160 -31.91 -18.57 10.10
CA ASP A 160 -33.27 -19.07 10.15
C ASP A 160 -33.69 -19.67 8.81
N PHE A 161 -33.22 -19.14 7.68
CA PHE A 161 -33.33 -19.79 6.37
C PHE A 161 -32.67 -21.18 6.37
N VAL A 162 -31.39 -21.27 6.77
CA VAL A 162 -30.63 -22.53 6.78
C VAL A 162 -31.31 -23.60 7.64
N ARG A 163 -31.82 -23.21 8.82
CA ARG A 163 -32.50 -24.12 9.76
C ARG A 163 -33.88 -24.54 9.27
N SER A 164 -34.70 -23.61 8.78
CA SER A 164 -36.06 -23.91 8.30
C SER A 164 -36.06 -24.79 7.04
N HIS A 165 -35.06 -24.65 6.17
CA HIS A 165 -34.93 -25.41 4.92
C HIS A 165 -33.97 -26.60 5.02
N ASN A 166 -33.41 -26.88 6.22
CA ASN A 166 -32.44 -27.96 6.47
C ASN A 166 -31.23 -27.98 5.51
N VAL A 167 -30.65 -26.80 5.25
CA VAL A 167 -29.58 -26.66 4.24
C VAL A 167 -28.25 -27.25 4.74
N SER A 168 -27.75 -28.27 4.03
CA SER A 168 -26.51 -28.97 4.34
C SER A 168 -25.26 -28.15 4.01
N SER A 169 -24.87 -27.28 4.94
CA SER A 169 -23.84 -26.24 4.74
C SER A 169 -22.86 -26.11 5.92
N ASP A 170 -22.73 -27.15 6.75
CA ASP A 170 -21.90 -27.16 7.98
C ASP A 170 -22.16 -25.97 8.93
N PHE A 171 -23.36 -25.39 8.86
CA PHE A 171 -23.73 -24.17 9.57
C PHE A 171 -23.71 -24.39 11.09
N THR A 172 -22.79 -23.71 11.76
CA THR A 172 -22.43 -23.97 13.16
C THR A 172 -22.51 -22.68 13.98
N ASP A 173 -23.23 -22.73 15.10
CA ASP A 173 -23.23 -21.68 16.12
C ASP A 173 -21.88 -21.66 16.83
N VAL A 174 -21.23 -20.49 16.84
CA VAL A 174 -19.89 -20.33 17.44
C VAL A 174 -19.84 -19.09 18.33
N GLU A 175 -18.92 -19.13 19.30
CA GLU A 175 -18.38 -17.91 19.88
C GLU A 175 -17.33 -17.33 18.92
N THR A 176 -17.34 -16.02 18.75
CA THR A 176 -16.35 -15.30 17.95
C THR A 176 -15.86 -14.06 18.68
N ALA A 177 -14.63 -13.61 18.38
CA ALA A 177 -14.14 -12.33 18.85
C ALA A 177 -13.44 -11.50 17.78
N SER A 178 -13.33 -10.20 18.05
CA SER A 178 -12.18 -9.41 17.63
C SER A 178 -11.10 -9.54 18.70
N LEU A 179 -9.93 -10.02 18.32
CA LEU A 179 -8.75 -10.17 19.19
C LEU A 179 -7.77 -9.05 18.88
N TYR A 180 -7.19 -8.43 19.89
CA TYR A 180 -6.36 -7.23 19.73
C TYR A 180 -4.94 -7.48 20.19
N TRP A 181 -3.99 -7.16 19.32
CA TRP A 181 -2.55 -7.23 19.57
C TRP A 181 -2.03 -5.97 20.28
N THR A 182 -2.57 -4.81 19.92
CA THR A 182 -2.07 -3.48 20.31
C THR A 182 -2.98 -2.83 21.34
N ASP A 183 -2.39 -2.19 22.35
CA ASP A 183 -3.13 -1.48 23.40
C ASP A 183 -4.00 -0.35 22.83
N ASP A 184 -3.52 0.37 21.81
CA ASP A 184 -4.28 1.46 21.16
C ASP A 184 -5.55 0.95 20.49
N SER A 185 -5.45 -0.07 19.63
CA SER A 185 -6.62 -0.65 18.94
C SER A 185 -7.58 -1.29 19.94
N PHE A 186 -7.06 -1.94 20.98
CA PHE A 186 -7.90 -2.52 22.03
C PHE A 186 -8.63 -1.44 22.84
N LYS A 187 -7.94 -0.35 23.20
CA LYS A 187 -8.54 0.77 23.93
C LYS A 187 -9.71 1.36 23.16
N THR A 188 -9.58 1.65 21.87
CA THR A 188 -10.71 2.21 21.11
C THR A 188 -11.82 1.20 20.87
N ALA A 189 -11.52 -0.10 20.80
CA ALA A 189 -12.55 -1.14 20.82
C ALA A 189 -13.34 -1.12 22.14
N VAL A 190 -12.66 -0.99 23.29
CA VAL A 190 -13.29 -0.83 24.61
C VAL A 190 -14.19 0.42 24.64
N GLU A 191 -13.70 1.57 24.17
CA GLU A 191 -14.49 2.82 24.09
C GLU A 191 -15.77 2.66 23.23
N SER A 192 -15.70 1.89 22.13
CA SER A 192 -16.87 1.62 21.28
C SER A 192 -17.89 0.71 21.97
N ILE A 193 -17.45 -0.31 22.70
CA ILE A 193 -18.35 -1.19 23.48
C ILE A 193 -18.95 -0.46 24.68
N GLU A 194 -18.19 0.43 25.34
CA GLU A 194 -18.72 1.30 26.40
C GLU A 194 -19.79 2.25 25.84
N PHE A 195 -19.56 2.83 24.65
CA PHE A 195 -20.57 3.62 23.95
C PHE A 195 -21.83 2.79 23.57
N GLN A 196 -21.67 1.54 23.12
CA GLN A 196 -22.80 0.62 22.89
C GLN A 196 -23.64 0.41 24.15
N HIS A 197 -23.01 0.22 25.32
CA HIS A 197 -23.72 0.08 26.59
C HIS A 197 -24.49 1.35 26.99
N GLU A 198 -23.93 2.55 26.76
CA GLU A 198 -24.66 3.81 26.98
C GLU A 198 -25.79 4.03 25.98
N LEU A 199 -25.68 3.50 24.76
CA LEU A 199 -26.78 3.49 23.79
C LEU A 199 -27.87 2.48 24.20
N GLU A 200 -27.51 1.27 24.67
CA GLU A 200 -28.46 0.28 25.21
C GLU A 200 -29.23 0.85 26.41
N LYS A 201 -28.58 1.56 27.34
CA LYS A 201 -29.26 2.20 28.48
C LYS A 201 -30.30 3.24 28.05
N ARG A 202 -29.99 4.04 27.01
CA ARG A 202 -30.86 5.11 26.52
C ARG A 202 -31.95 4.60 25.58
N ARG A 203 -31.71 3.52 24.85
CA ARG A 203 -32.60 2.93 23.83
C ARG A 203 -32.66 1.40 23.93
N PRO A 204 -33.13 0.83 25.06
CA PRO A 204 -33.00 -0.61 25.38
C PRO A 204 -33.79 -1.55 24.47
N ASN A 205 -34.76 -1.03 23.70
CA ASN A 205 -35.55 -1.81 22.76
C ASN A 205 -35.04 -1.73 21.31
N ASP A 206 -34.12 -0.80 21.01
CA ASP A 206 -33.73 -0.45 19.64
C ASP A 206 -32.33 -0.98 19.28
N VAL A 207 -31.53 -1.41 20.26
CA VAL A 207 -30.18 -1.96 20.03
C VAL A 207 -30.21 -3.45 19.65
N PRO A 208 -29.25 -3.93 18.83
CA PRO A 208 -29.04 -5.35 18.58
C PRO A 208 -28.87 -6.16 19.88
N LYS A 209 -29.63 -7.25 20.02
CA LYS A 209 -29.63 -8.10 21.24
C LYS A 209 -28.35 -8.94 21.46
N ASN A 210 -27.38 -8.87 20.56
CA ASN A 210 -26.16 -9.68 20.59
C ASN A 210 -25.07 -8.99 21.42
N LYS A 211 -25.08 -9.31 22.72
CA LYS A 211 -24.19 -8.68 23.71
C LYS A 211 -22.72 -8.96 23.41
N ARG A 212 -21.93 -7.90 23.46
CA ARG A 212 -20.46 -7.92 23.36
C ARG A 212 -19.88 -8.05 24.78
N THR A 213 -18.81 -8.80 24.96
CA THR A 213 -18.11 -8.92 26.25
C THR A 213 -16.62 -8.62 26.06
N ILE A 214 -16.09 -7.76 26.93
CA ILE A 214 -14.69 -7.34 26.91
C ILE A 214 -13.89 -8.25 27.84
N LEU A 215 -12.79 -8.82 27.33
CA LEU A 215 -11.78 -9.54 28.11
C LEU A 215 -10.46 -8.77 28.02
N LYS A 216 -9.75 -8.61 29.13
CA LYS A 216 -8.52 -7.78 29.22
C LYS A 216 -7.34 -8.61 29.75
N GLY A 217 -6.14 -8.39 29.22
CA GLY A 217 -4.90 -8.95 29.76
C GLY A 217 -4.94 -10.47 29.88
N GLN A 218 -4.62 -11.00 31.07
CA GLN A 218 -4.51 -12.44 31.29
C GLN A 218 -5.82 -13.20 31.03
N ASP A 219 -6.96 -12.64 31.44
CA ASP A 219 -8.28 -13.25 31.21
C ASP A 219 -8.54 -13.46 29.71
N ALA A 220 -8.09 -12.52 28.85
CA ALA A 220 -8.19 -12.68 27.41
C ALA A 220 -7.28 -13.80 26.89
N ARG A 221 -6.01 -13.83 27.32
CA ARG A 221 -5.03 -14.87 26.94
C ARG A 221 -5.51 -16.26 27.31
N ASP A 222 -5.94 -16.45 28.55
CA ASP A 222 -6.36 -17.74 29.09
C ASP A 222 -7.66 -18.22 28.43
N TYR A 223 -8.60 -17.30 28.18
CA TYR A 223 -9.88 -17.64 27.56
C TYR A 223 -9.75 -17.97 26.07
N TRP A 224 -8.89 -17.27 25.32
CA TRP A 224 -8.69 -17.48 23.88
C TRP A 224 -7.53 -18.43 23.52
N GLY A 225 -6.68 -18.76 24.48
CA GLY A 225 -5.54 -19.66 24.30
C GLY A 225 -4.36 -19.03 23.56
N TRP A 226 -4.26 -17.70 23.51
CA TRP A 226 -3.24 -16.98 22.75
C TRP A 226 -2.49 -15.98 23.65
N PRO A 227 -1.19 -16.20 23.95
CA PRO A 227 -0.45 -15.37 24.90
C PRO A 227 -0.22 -13.90 24.50
N GLU A 228 -0.21 -13.56 23.21
CA GLU A 228 0.29 -12.25 22.74
C GLU A 228 -0.79 -11.16 22.64
N ILE A 229 -2.08 -11.49 22.82
CA ILE A 229 -3.16 -10.49 22.81
C ILE A 229 -3.17 -9.63 24.07
N VAL A 230 -3.48 -8.34 23.93
CA VAL A 230 -3.76 -7.44 25.06
C VAL A 230 -5.22 -7.52 25.50
N GLY A 231 -6.12 -7.94 24.62
CA GLY A 231 -7.54 -8.07 24.92
C GLY A 231 -8.39 -8.65 23.79
N ALA A 232 -9.67 -8.86 24.09
CA ALA A 232 -10.65 -9.41 23.15
C ALA A 232 -12.05 -8.82 23.37
N VAL A 233 -12.82 -8.70 22.30
CA VAL A 233 -14.26 -8.42 22.32
C VAL A 233 -15.00 -9.62 21.76
N THR A 234 -15.61 -10.43 22.63
CA THR A 234 -16.30 -11.69 22.29
C THR A 234 -17.82 -11.54 22.17
N PHE A 235 -18.45 -12.33 21.30
CA PHE A 235 -19.89 -12.34 21.00
C PHE A 235 -20.32 -13.64 20.28
N LYS A 236 -21.63 -13.82 20.09
CA LYS A 236 -22.18 -14.99 19.36
C LYS A 236 -22.29 -14.72 17.86
N ALA A 237 -21.95 -15.72 17.06
CA ALA A 237 -22.04 -15.67 15.60
C ALA A 237 -22.17 -17.08 15.02
N HIS A 238 -22.04 -17.21 13.70
CA HIS A 238 -22.09 -18.48 13.00
C HIS A 238 -20.92 -18.63 12.01
N THR A 239 -20.58 -19.87 11.68
CA THR A 239 -19.69 -20.25 10.57
C THR A 239 -20.40 -21.25 9.67
N GLN A 240 -20.02 -21.33 8.40
CA GLN A 240 -20.69 -22.15 7.37
C GLN A 240 -19.77 -22.40 6.17
N ASN A 241 -20.13 -23.38 5.36
CA ASN A 241 -19.76 -23.45 3.94
C ASN A 241 -20.68 -22.49 3.15
N PRO A 242 -20.19 -21.30 2.73
CA PRO A 242 -21.04 -20.27 2.13
C PRO A 242 -21.50 -20.64 0.72
N TYR A 243 -20.75 -21.53 0.04
CA TYR A 243 -21.09 -22.06 -1.28
C TYR A 243 -22.33 -22.96 -1.19
N HIS A 244 -22.37 -23.87 -0.22
CA HIS A 244 -23.50 -24.76 0.02
C HIS A 244 -24.75 -24.00 0.50
N THR A 245 -24.60 -23.03 1.42
CA THR A 245 -25.72 -22.20 1.88
C THR A 245 -26.46 -21.55 0.71
N VAL A 246 -25.72 -20.94 -0.22
CA VAL A 246 -26.33 -20.25 -1.36
C VAL A 246 -26.77 -21.21 -2.46
N CYS A 247 -26.10 -22.35 -2.65
CA CYS A 247 -26.65 -23.40 -3.52
C CYS A 247 -27.99 -23.94 -3.00
N GLY A 248 -28.18 -24.07 -1.67
CA GLY A 248 -29.48 -24.40 -1.07
C GLY A 248 -30.58 -23.38 -1.37
N MET A 249 -30.26 -22.07 -1.29
CA MET A 249 -31.19 -20.99 -1.70
C MET A 249 -31.58 -21.09 -3.17
N LEU A 250 -30.62 -21.39 -4.04
CA LEU A 250 -30.86 -21.57 -5.48
C LEU A 250 -31.69 -22.83 -5.75
N GLU A 251 -31.48 -23.92 -5.03
CA GLU A 251 -32.24 -25.17 -5.18
C GLU A 251 -33.71 -25.01 -4.78
N TYR A 252 -33.99 -24.32 -3.68
CA TYR A 252 -35.37 -23.97 -3.30
C TYR A 252 -36.03 -23.03 -4.33
N SER A 253 -35.26 -22.11 -4.91
CA SER A 253 -35.74 -21.25 -6.01
C SER A 253 -36.01 -22.03 -7.30
N LEU A 254 -35.20 -23.06 -7.60
CA LEU A 254 -35.38 -23.97 -8.74
C LEU A 254 -36.66 -24.80 -8.60
N GLU A 255 -36.98 -25.27 -7.40
CA GLU A 255 -38.24 -25.95 -7.08
C GLU A 255 -39.47 -25.06 -7.32
N LYS A 256 -39.32 -23.73 -7.15
CA LYS A 256 -40.34 -22.71 -7.47
C LYS A 256 -40.30 -22.18 -8.91
N GLY A 257 -39.50 -22.79 -9.80
CA GLY A 257 -39.52 -22.49 -11.24
C GLY A 257 -38.47 -21.49 -11.74
N LEU A 258 -37.45 -21.15 -10.94
CA LEU A 258 -36.29 -20.37 -11.41
C LEU A 258 -35.64 -21.05 -12.64
N ASN A 259 -35.34 -20.28 -13.69
CA ASN A 259 -34.46 -20.75 -14.76
C ASN A 259 -33.03 -20.30 -14.47
N LEU A 260 -32.17 -21.21 -14.00
CA LEU A 260 -30.74 -20.95 -13.78
C LEU A 260 -29.93 -21.34 -15.02
N GLN A 261 -29.10 -20.43 -15.49
CA GLN A 261 -28.22 -20.63 -16.65
C GLN A 261 -26.77 -20.31 -16.27
N THR A 262 -26.06 -21.33 -15.77
CA THR A 262 -24.61 -21.26 -15.55
C THR A 262 -23.85 -21.26 -16.88
N ASN A 263 -22.58 -20.86 -16.84
CA ASN A 263 -21.69 -20.72 -17.98
C ASN A 263 -22.32 -19.83 -19.08
N THR A 264 -22.92 -18.72 -18.64
CA THR A 264 -23.72 -17.76 -19.42
C THR A 264 -23.39 -16.33 -18.94
N MET A 265 -22.33 -15.76 -19.49
CA MET A 265 -21.83 -14.46 -19.09
C MET A 265 -22.61 -13.34 -19.78
N ALA A 266 -23.14 -12.40 -18.99
CA ALA A 266 -23.64 -11.12 -19.48
C ALA A 266 -22.48 -10.28 -20.04
N LEU A 267 -22.68 -9.68 -21.21
CA LEU A 267 -21.68 -8.90 -21.94
C LEU A 267 -22.07 -7.43 -22.07
N SER A 268 -23.37 -7.13 -22.15
CA SER A 268 -23.89 -5.76 -22.20
C SER A 268 -25.38 -5.72 -21.86
N LEU A 269 -25.85 -4.54 -21.46
CA LEU A 269 -27.24 -4.23 -21.18
C LEU A 269 -27.70 -3.13 -22.15
N ASN A 270 -28.93 -3.25 -22.66
CA ASN A 270 -29.53 -2.21 -23.49
C ASN A 270 -30.97 -1.97 -22.99
N GLN A 271 -31.29 -0.72 -22.65
CA GLN A 271 -32.68 -0.32 -22.40
C GLN A 271 -33.43 -0.24 -23.73
N LEU A 272 -34.66 -0.73 -23.74
CA LEU A 272 -35.56 -0.71 -24.89
C LEU A 272 -36.54 0.46 -24.79
N GLY A 273 -36.92 1.03 -25.94
CA GLY A 273 -37.93 2.11 -25.97
C GLY A 273 -39.31 1.66 -25.48
N LYS A 274 -40.16 2.62 -25.09
CA LYS A 274 -41.48 2.41 -24.43
C LYS A 274 -42.54 1.61 -25.22
N LYS A 275 -42.24 1.08 -26.40
CA LYS A 275 -43.16 0.29 -27.25
C LYS A 275 -42.48 -0.99 -27.77
N THR A 276 -42.47 -2.03 -26.94
CA THR A 276 -41.90 -3.34 -27.24
C THR A 276 -42.96 -4.45 -27.24
N LYS A 277 -42.64 -5.59 -27.87
CA LYS A 277 -43.44 -6.80 -27.73
C LYS A 277 -43.38 -7.32 -26.28
N ALA A 278 -44.51 -7.76 -25.75
CA ALA A 278 -44.65 -8.37 -24.41
C ALA A 278 -44.14 -7.53 -23.23
N GLY A 279 -43.99 -6.20 -23.39
CA GLY A 279 -43.61 -5.29 -22.31
C GLY A 279 -42.14 -5.34 -21.88
N ALA A 280 -41.25 -5.92 -22.69
CA ALA A 280 -39.81 -5.94 -22.40
C ALA A 280 -39.23 -4.52 -22.30
N ARG A 281 -38.53 -4.19 -21.23
CA ARG A 281 -37.80 -2.91 -21.07
C ARG A 281 -36.30 -3.05 -21.27
N TRP A 282 -35.78 -4.28 -21.22
CA TRP A 282 -34.34 -4.56 -21.24
C TRP A 282 -33.98 -5.72 -22.16
N GLU A 283 -32.88 -5.57 -22.88
CA GLU A 283 -32.14 -6.66 -23.53
C GLU A 283 -30.81 -6.90 -22.81
N VAL A 284 -30.56 -8.15 -22.42
CA VAL A 284 -29.29 -8.60 -21.85
C VAL A 284 -28.58 -9.46 -22.88
N LYS A 285 -27.47 -8.96 -23.42
CA LYS A 285 -26.63 -9.71 -24.36
C LYS A 285 -25.71 -10.64 -23.57
N THR A 286 -25.67 -11.92 -23.95
CA THR A 286 -24.78 -12.91 -23.33
C THR A 286 -23.89 -13.59 -24.36
N ASN A 287 -22.90 -14.35 -23.90
CA ASN A 287 -22.10 -15.24 -24.75
C ASN A 287 -22.88 -16.41 -25.39
N ARG A 288 -24.17 -16.59 -25.05
CA ARG A 288 -25.06 -17.66 -25.56
C ARG A 288 -26.31 -17.14 -26.29
N GLY A 289 -26.42 -15.83 -26.50
CA GLY A 289 -27.58 -15.18 -27.13
C GLY A 289 -28.09 -13.98 -26.31
N THR A 290 -29.11 -13.30 -26.82
CA THR A 290 -29.74 -12.14 -26.15
C THR A 290 -31.08 -12.56 -25.54
N VAL A 291 -31.33 -12.16 -24.30
CA VAL A 291 -32.59 -12.40 -23.59
C VAL A 291 -33.29 -11.09 -23.25
N LYS A 292 -34.61 -11.14 -23.09
CA LYS A 292 -35.48 -9.97 -22.86
C LYS A 292 -36.11 -10.03 -21.49
N SER A 293 -36.23 -8.87 -20.83
CA SER A 293 -36.86 -8.77 -19.52
C SER A 293 -37.72 -7.52 -19.38
N LYS A 294 -38.70 -7.58 -18.48
CA LYS A 294 -39.39 -6.39 -17.95
C LYS A 294 -38.49 -5.65 -16.95
N GLN A 295 -37.79 -6.38 -16.08
CA GLN A 295 -36.88 -5.84 -15.07
C GLN A 295 -35.54 -6.58 -15.04
N VAL A 296 -34.44 -5.91 -14.70
CA VAL A 296 -33.10 -6.50 -14.58
C VAL A 296 -32.52 -6.21 -13.19
N VAL A 297 -31.91 -7.22 -12.57
CA VAL A 297 -31.22 -7.08 -11.27
C VAL A 297 -29.73 -7.37 -11.43
N LEU A 298 -28.90 -6.38 -11.12
CA LEU A 298 -27.45 -6.48 -11.02
C LEU A 298 -27.07 -7.04 -9.64
N ALA A 299 -26.62 -8.29 -9.62
CA ALA A 299 -26.10 -8.98 -8.45
C ALA A 299 -24.61 -9.37 -8.64
N THR A 300 -23.89 -8.61 -9.47
CA THR A 300 -22.53 -8.90 -9.96
C THR A 300 -21.39 -8.42 -9.06
N ASN A 301 -21.68 -7.74 -7.95
CA ASN A 301 -20.71 -7.25 -6.97
C ASN A 301 -19.55 -6.46 -7.64
N GLY A 302 -18.28 -6.88 -7.50
CA GLY A 302 -17.13 -6.20 -8.13
C GLY A 302 -17.03 -6.31 -9.65
N PHE A 303 -17.87 -7.09 -10.32
CA PHE A 303 -17.95 -7.09 -11.78
C PHE A 303 -19.01 -6.11 -12.33
N THR A 304 -19.73 -5.39 -11.47
CA THR A 304 -20.77 -4.44 -11.89
C THR A 304 -20.24 -3.30 -12.76
N PRO A 305 -19.08 -2.66 -12.46
CA PRO A 305 -18.53 -1.60 -13.32
C PRO A 305 -18.18 -2.08 -14.74
N ALA A 306 -17.79 -3.35 -14.89
CA ALA A 306 -17.49 -3.96 -16.19
C ALA A 306 -18.74 -4.11 -17.09
N LEU A 307 -19.92 -4.25 -16.47
CA LEU A 307 -21.19 -4.50 -17.15
C LEU A 307 -22.05 -3.23 -17.29
N HIS A 308 -21.87 -2.25 -16.40
CA HIS A 308 -22.73 -1.06 -16.30
C HIS A 308 -21.92 0.25 -16.33
N PRO A 309 -21.73 0.86 -17.52
CA PRO A 309 -20.95 2.10 -17.67
C PRO A 309 -21.43 3.26 -16.79
N GLY A 310 -22.75 3.39 -16.59
CA GLY A 310 -23.33 4.45 -15.74
C GLY A 310 -23.02 4.30 -14.24
N ILE A 311 -22.68 3.09 -13.78
CA ILE A 311 -22.16 2.85 -12.41
C ILE A 311 -20.64 3.07 -12.41
N ALA A 312 -19.93 2.61 -13.43
CA ALA A 312 -18.49 2.83 -13.55
C ALA A 312 -18.13 4.33 -13.56
N SER A 313 -18.91 5.16 -14.27
CA SER A 313 -18.71 6.62 -14.33
C SER A 313 -18.91 7.35 -13.01
N THR A 314 -19.52 6.72 -11.99
CA THR A 314 -19.63 7.31 -10.65
C THR A 314 -18.29 7.32 -9.91
N ASN A 315 -17.34 6.44 -10.28
CA ASN A 315 -16.16 6.08 -9.49
C ASN A 315 -16.46 5.63 -8.03
N PHE A 316 -17.73 5.40 -7.69
CA PHE A 316 -18.19 5.08 -6.33
C PHE A 316 -17.99 3.59 -5.95
N THR A 317 -17.49 2.78 -6.88
CA THR A 317 -17.33 1.33 -6.72
C THR A 317 -15.91 0.90 -7.09
N MET A 318 -15.25 0.19 -6.18
CA MET A 318 -13.86 -0.24 -6.31
C MET A 318 -13.78 -1.75 -6.14
N PRO A 319 -13.63 -2.53 -7.22
CA PRO A 319 -13.42 -3.97 -7.12
C PRO A 319 -12.09 -4.28 -6.42
N VAL A 320 -12.08 -5.28 -5.54
CA VAL A 320 -10.87 -5.68 -4.79
C VAL A 320 -10.73 -7.19 -4.84
N ARG A 321 -9.53 -7.69 -5.12
CA ARG A 321 -9.23 -9.13 -5.08
C ARG A 321 -8.81 -9.55 -3.67
N ASN A 322 -9.73 -10.16 -2.93
CA ASN A 322 -9.38 -10.77 -1.65
C ASN A 322 -8.78 -12.16 -1.86
N GLN A 323 -7.92 -12.58 -0.93
CA GLN A 323 -7.34 -13.93 -0.90
C GLN A 323 -7.65 -14.63 0.41
N VAL A 324 -7.80 -15.96 0.33
CA VAL A 324 -8.11 -16.84 1.44
C VAL A 324 -7.31 -18.14 1.27
N SER A 325 -6.85 -18.69 2.39
CA SER A 325 -6.13 -19.95 2.49
C SER A 325 -6.87 -20.91 3.41
N ALA A 326 -6.87 -22.20 3.07
CA ALA A 326 -7.25 -23.28 3.97
C ALA A 326 -5.97 -23.99 4.44
N VAL A 327 -5.74 -24.04 5.74
CA VAL A 327 -4.49 -24.57 6.33
C VAL A 327 -4.77 -25.45 7.54
N THR A 328 -3.92 -26.46 7.77
CA THR A 328 -4.03 -27.40 8.89
C THR A 328 -2.83 -27.26 9.84
N PRO A 329 -3.04 -27.26 11.16
CA PRO A 329 -1.97 -27.39 12.15
C PRO A 329 -1.29 -28.76 12.09
N SER A 330 -0.13 -28.87 12.74
CA SER A 330 0.55 -30.17 12.97
C SER A 330 0.20 -30.79 14.32
N ALA A 331 -0.34 -30.00 15.26
CA ALA A 331 -0.89 -30.48 16.52
C ALA A 331 -2.29 -31.12 16.35
N ASN A 332 -2.66 -32.00 17.29
CA ASN A 332 -4.01 -32.55 17.37
C ASN A 332 -4.96 -31.53 18.00
N THR A 333 -6.01 -31.13 17.27
CA THR A 333 -6.97 -30.09 17.68
C THR A 333 -8.34 -30.63 18.09
N THR A 334 -8.47 -31.95 18.27
CA THR A 334 -9.75 -32.63 18.58
C THR A 334 -10.39 -32.14 19.87
N ASP A 335 -9.59 -31.90 20.91
CA ASP A 335 -10.08 -31.45 22.22
C ASP A 335 -9.74 -29.98 22.53
N ASN A 336 -9.15 -29.27 21.57
CA ASN A 336 -8.72 -27.88 21.76
C ASN A 336 -9.87 -26.89 21.52
N LYS A 337 -10.28 -26.20 22.59
CA LYS A 337 -11.39 -25.24 22.57
C LYS A 337 -11.17 -24.02 21.66
N ALA A 338 -9.92 -23.61 21.41
CA ALA A 338 -9.63 -22.50 20.50
C ALA A 338 -10.10 -22.83 19.06
N PHE A 339 -9.99 -24.10 18.65
CA PHE A 339 -10.46 -24.61 17.36
C PHE A 339 -11.98 -24.89 17.33
N ARG A 340 -12.74 -24.42 18.31
CA ARG A 340 -14.22 -24.46 18.34
C ARG A 340 -14.85 -23.06 18.25
N ARG A 341 -14.04 -22.07 17.87
CA ARG A 341 -14.39 -20.65 17.76
C ARG A 341 -13.90 -20.07 16.44
N SER A 342 -14.46 -18.93 16.05
CA SER A 342 -13.88 -18.07 15.02
C SER A 342 -13.28 -16.80 15.63
N ASN A 343 -12.44 -16.09 14.88
CA ASN A 343 -11.95 -14.78 15.29
C ASN A 343 -11.65 -13.88 14.09
N SER A 344 -11.39 -12.61 14.38
CA SER A 344 -10.60 -11.72 13.53
C SER A 344 -9.58 -10.99 14.40
N VAL A 345 -8.44 -10.65 13.82
CA VAL A 345 -7.36 -9.91 14.47
C VAL A 345 -7.16 -8.61 13.68
N PRO A 346 -7.83 -7.51 14.06
CA PRO A 346 -7.89 -6.31 13.23
C PRO A 346 -6.54 -5.62 13.06
N ASP A 347 -5.67 -5.75 14.07
CA ASP A 347 -4.41 -5.01 14.25
C ASP A 347 -3.17 -5.92 14.23
N LEU A 348 -3.30 -7.12 13.66
CA LEU A 348 -2.13 -7.96 13.35
C LEU A 348 -1.23 -7.20 12.37
N HIS A 349 0.10 -7.23 12.59
CA HIS A 349 1.07 -6.48 11.76
C HIS A 349 0.95 -6.75 10.25
N SER A 350 0.58 -7.97 9.86
CA SER A 350 0.34 -8.38 8.49
C SER A 350 -1.05 -7.99 7.93
N GLY A 351 -1.80 -7.17 8.68
CA GLY A 351 -3.14 -6.70 8.38
C GLY A 351 -4.26 -7.48 9.03
N ASN A 352 -5.46 -6.91 8.96
CA ASN A 352 -6.69 -7.53 9.42
C ASN A 352 -6.84 -8.94 8.81
N VAL A 353 -6.77 -9.96 9.66
CA VAL A 353 -7.02 -11.37 9.31
C VAL A 353 -8.30 -11.85 9.98
N TYR A 354 -9.06 -12.69 9.29
CA TYR A 354 -10.22 -13.40 9.83
C TYR A 354 -10.01 -14.90 9.72
N ILE A 355 -10.37 -15.64 10.78
CA ILE A 355 -10.10 -17.07 10.92
C ILE A 355 -11.38 -17.82 11.33
N ALA A 356 -11.68 -18.92 10.65
CA ALA A 356 -12.74 -19.86 11.00
C ALA A 356 -12.19 -21.29 11.02
N ALA A 357 -12.16 -21.92 12.20
CA ALA A 357 -11.84 -23.34 12.33
C ALA A 357 -12.98 -24.21 11.79
N GLN A 358 -12.66 -25.28 11.08
CA GLN A 358 -13.64 -26.25 10.58
C GLN A 358 -14.15 -27.11 11.74
N PRO A 359 -15.48 -27.20 11.97
CA PRO A 359 -16.04 -27.87 13.13
C PRO A 359 -15.87 -29.39 13.06
N PRO A 360 -15.98 -30.12 14.18
CA PRO A 360 -16.02 -31.58 14.19
C PRO A 360 -17.09 -32.11 13.23
N GLY A 361 -16.73 -33.12 12.42
CA GLY A 361 -17.62 -33.71 11.42
C GLY A 361 -17.60 -33.03 10.04
N ALA A 362 -17.15 -31.77 9.94
CA ALA A 362 -16.98 -31.11 8.64
C ALA A 362 -15.78 -31.68 7.86
N LYS A 363 -15.77 -31.41 6.54
CA LYS A 363 -14.63 -31.72 5.68
C LYS A 363 -13.37 -31.04 6.23
N ASN A 364 -12.30 -31.81 6.47
CA ASN A 364 -11.05 -31.35 7.08
C ASN A 364 -11.20 -30.69 8.47
N ALA A 365 -12.14 -31.18 9.31
CA ALA A 365 -12.31 -30.77 10.70
C ALA A 365 -10.98 -30.51 11.43
N GLY A 366 -10.89 -29.40 12.17
CA GLY A 366 -9.66 -28.96 12.84
C GLY A 366 -8.66 -28.18 11.97
N SER A 367 -8.85 -28.14 10.65
CA SER A 367 -8.20 -27.14 9.78
C SER A 367 -8.86 -25.77 9.96
N VAL A 368 -8.22 -24.71 9.48
CA VAL A 368 -8.75 -23.35 9.54
C VAL A 368 -8.79 -22.72 8.15
N VAL A 369 -9.82 -21.91 7.91
CA VAL A 369 -9.91 -21.02 6.77
C VAL A 369 -9.54 -19.62 7.26
N ILE A 370 -8.55 -19.01 6.60
CA ILE A 370 -7.97 -17.72 6.99
C ILE A 370 -7.87 -16.81 5.76
N GLY A 371 -8.31 -15.56 5.88
CA GLY A 371 -8.23 -14.57 4.80
C GLY A 371 -8.02 -13.16 5.33
N GLY A 372 -7.77 -12.22 4.42
CA GLY A 372 -7.45 -10.83 4.74
C GLY A 372 -6.11 -10.39 4.17
N SER A 373 -5.36 -9.59 4.91
CA SER A 373 -3.98 -9.19 4.58
C SER A 373 -3.75 -8.55 3.20
N THR A 374 -4.78 -7.92 2.61
CA THR A 374 -4.64 -7.22 1.32
C THR A 374 -3.60 -6.10 1.35
N GLN A 375 -3.31 -5.51 2.52
CA GLN A 375 -2.24 -4.52 2.70
C GLN A 375 -0.82 -5.04 2.44
N MET A 376 -0.63 -6.37 2.40
CA MET A 376 0.63 -6.97 1.95
C MET A 376 0.82 -6.85 0.43
N SER A 377 -0.24 -6.53 -0.31
CA SER A 377 -0.17 -6.15 -1.72
C SER A 377 0.02 -4.62 -1.83
N PRO A 378 1.00 -4.14 -2.61
CA PRO A 378 1.24 -2.72 -2.84
C PRO A 378 0.04 -1.96 -3.44
N THR A 379 -0.79 -2.63 -4.24
CA THR A 379 -2.04 -2.07 -4.78
C THR A 379 -3.21 -2.19 -3.82
N ARG A 380 -3.00 -2.82 -2.65
CA ARG A 380 -4.03 -3.37 -1.75
C ARG A 380 -5.03 -4.27 -2.47
N GLU A 381 -4.62 -4.89 -3.58
CA GLU A 381 -5.47 -5.65 -4.50
C GLU A 381 -6.65 -4.86 -5.11
N ARG A 382 -6.60 -3.51 -5.07
CA ARG A 382 -7.66 -2.61 -5.54
C ARG A 382 -7.66 -2.45 -7.06
N TYR A 383 -8.86 -2.31 -7.62
CA TYR A 383 -9.16 -2.29 -9.06
C TYR A 383 -8.71 -3.55 -9.82
N ILE A 384 -8.52 -4.67 -9.12
CA ILE A 384 -8.18 -5.97 -9.70
C ILE A 384 -9.43 -6.85 -9.75
N THR A 385 -9.80 -7.30 -10.95
CA THR A 385 -10.87 -8.31 -11.18
C THR A 385 -10.35 -9.66 -11.67
N ASP A 386 -9.04 -9.83 -11.77
CA ASP A 386 -8.37 -11.08 -12.17
C ASP A 386 -8.26 -12.06 -10.98
N ASP A 387 -9.25 -12.94 -10.82
CA ASP A 387 -9.22 -14.04 -9.83
C ASP A 387 -8.56 -15.33 -10.35
N THR A 388 -7.72 -15.27 -11.39
CA THR A 388 -6.96 -16.42 -11.93
C THR A 388 -5.63 -16.67 -11.21
N ALA A 389 -5.06 -15.64 -10.58
CA ALA A 389 -3.79 -15.72 -9.86
C ALA A 389 -3.94 -15.67 -8.33
N ILE A 390 -2.89 -16.15 -7.67
CA ILE A 390 -2.60 -15.97 -6.24
C ILE A 390 -1.58 -14.83 -6.10
N ASN A 391 -1.67 -14.04 -5.04
CA ASN A 391 -0.60 -13.17 -4.59
C ASN A 391 0.24 -13.93 -3.54
N ASP A 392 1.50 -14.23 -3.88
CA ASP A 392 2.40 -15.04 -3.06
C ASP A 392 2.72 -14.40 -1.70
N GLN A 393 2.71 -13.07 -1.59
CA GLN A 393 3.00 -12.35 -0.35
C GLN A 393 1.83 -12.43 0.63
N ILE A 394 0.60 -12.28 0.10
CA ILE A 394 -0.61 -12.55 0.89
C ILE A 394 -0.66 -14.03 1.27
N ALA A 395 -0.31 -14.96 0.37
CA ALA A 395 -0.32 -16.40 0.65
C ALA A 395 0.64 -16.75 1.79
N TYR A 396 1.90 -16.33 1.68
CA TYR A 396 2.93 -16.51 2.72
C TYR A 396 2.47 -16.02 4.10
N VAL A 397 1.82 -14.85 4.16
CA VAL A 397 1.25 -14.32 5.39
C VAL A 397 0.10 -15.18 5.92
N LEU A 398 -0.88 -15.54 5.08
CA LEU A 398 -2.03 -16.36 5.50
C LEU A 398 -1.60 -17.76 5.97
N HIS A 399 -0.54 -18.34 5.38
CA HIS A 399 0.06 -19.62 5.81
C HIS A 399 0.70 -19.55 7.21
N GLY A 400 1.26 -18.40 7.57
CA GLY A 400 1.88 -18.16 8.87
C GLY A 400 0.90 -17.70 9.97
N ALA A 401 -0.03 -16.81 9.63
CA ALA A 401 -0.82 -16.05 10.61
C ALA A 401 -1.65 -16.92 11.57
N ALA A 402 -2.19 -18.05 11.11
CA ALA A 402 -2.94 -18.97 11.99
C ALA A 402 -2.06 -19.55 13.12
N ARG A 403 -0.77 -19.82 12.85
CA ARG A 403 0.19 -20.29 13.86
C ARG A 403 0.47 -19.23 14.92
N THR A 404 0.51 -17.96 14.51
CA THR A 404 0.66 -16.83 15.43
C THR A 404 -0.59 -16.67 16.30
N VAL A 405 -1.78 -16.67 15.69
CA VAL A 405 -3.06 -16.40 16.38
C VAL A 405 -3.50 -17.53 17.32
N TYR A 406 -3.17 -18.78 17.01
CA TYR A 406 -3.41 -19.90 17.95
C TYR A 406 -2.25 -20.13 18.92
N GLY A 407 -1.07 -19.55 18.67
CA GLY A 407 0.15 -19.82 19.43
C GLY A 407 0.81 -21.15 19.07
N TYR A 408 2.13 -21.19 19.23
CA TYR A 408 2.99 -22.31 18.81
C TYR A 408 2.62 -23.66 19.48
N GLU A 409 2.19 -23.66 20.73
CA GLU A 409 1.82 -24.87 21.47
C GLU A 409 0.53 -25.50 20.94
N ASN A 410 -0.50 -24.70 20.64
CA ASN A 410 -1.77 -25.18 20.10
C ASN A 410 -1.68 -25.57 18.62
N TRP A 411 -0.75 -24.98 17.86
CA TRP A 411 -0.62 -25.18 16.41
C TRP A 411 0.41 -26.25 16.02
N GLY A 412 1.49 -26.37 16.78
CA GLY A 412 2.61 -27.27 16.52
C GLY A 412 3.76 -26.67 15.69
N GLY A 413 4.63 -27.56 15.23
CA GLY A 413 5.91 -27.22 14.57
C GLY A 413 5.78 -26.67 13.14
N SER A 414 4.71 -27.02 12.42
CA SER A 414 4.53 -26.69 11.00
C SER A 414 3.05 -26.43 10.64
N THR A 415 2.83 -25.62 9.60
CA THR A 415 1.54 -25.49 8.91
C THR A 415 1.54 -26.34 7.65
N LYS A 416 0.45 -27.06 7.37
CA LYS A 416 0.19 -27.66 6.06
C LYS A 416 -0.82 -26.80 5.31
N VAL A 417 -0.49 -26.35 4.10
CA VAL A 417 -1.44 -25.70 3.21
C VAL A 417 -2.32 -26.77 2.55
N ILE A 418 -3.64 -26.59 2.59
CA ILE A 418 -4.60 -27.38 1.82
C ILE A 418 -4.76 -26.74 0.45
N GLN A 419 -5.09 -25.44 0.42
CA GLN A 419 -5.47 -24.73 -0.80
C GLN A 419 -5.46 -23.21 -0.58
N ASP A 420 -5.00 -22.47 -1.58
CA ASP A 420 -5.12 -21.01 -1.67
C ASP A 420 -6.09 -20.63 -2.79
N TRP A 421 -6.86 -19.56 -2.61
CA TRP A 421 -7.73 -19.02 -3.66
C TRP A 421 -7.99 -17.53 -3.49
N THR A 422 -8.27 -16.86 -4.60
CA THR A 422 -8.66 -15.45 -4.67
C THR A 422 -10.15 -15.30 -4.98
N GLY A 423 -10.72 -14.12 -4.76
CA GLY A 423 -12.11 -13.81 -5.11
C GLY A 423 -12.38 -12.31 -5.11
N ILE A 424 -13.22 -11.85 -6.04
CA ILE A 424 -13.45 -10.43 -6.28
C ILE A 424 -14.60 -9.89 -5.42
N VAL A 425 -14.28 -9.05 -4.45
CA VAL A 425 -15.23 -8.22 -3.69
C VAL A 425 -15.34 -6.81 -4.32
N CYS A 426 -16.09 -5.92 -3.68
CA CYS A 426 -16.14 -4.50 -4.05
C CYS A 426 -16.32 -3.65 -2.81
N GLU A 427 -15.54 -2.58 -2.72
CA GLU A 427 -15.59 -1.53 -1.71
C GLU A 427 -16.32 -0.28 -2.27
N THR A 428 -17.00 0.47 -1.40
CA THR A 428 -17.42 1.86 -1.65
C THR A 428 -16.63 2.81 -0.73
N PRO A 429 -16.52 4.11 -1.04
CA PRO A 429 -15.78 5.07 -0.20
C PRO A 429 -16.26 5.14 1.26
N ASP A 430 -17.53 4.89 1.52
CA ASP A 430 -18.16 4.97 2.85
C ASP A 430 -18.47 3.62 3.48
N GLY A 431 -18.03 2.51 2.88
CA GLY A 431 -18.19 1.16 3.44
C GLY A 431 -19.57 0.53 3.31
N PHE A 432 -20.58 1.19 2.74
CA PHE A 432 -21.95 0.66 2.64
C PHE A 432 -22.30 0.05 1.26
N PRO A 433 -23.30 -0.86 1.15
CA PRO A 433 -23.68 -1.46 -0.13
C PRO A 433 -24.55 -0.53 -0.99
N LEU A 434 -24.67 -0.85 -2.28
CA LEU A 434 -25.56 -0.14 -3.21
C LEU A 434 -26.78 -1.02 -3.54
N VAL A 435 -27.96 -0.61 -3.07
CA VAL A 435 -29.21 -1.37 -3.18
C VAL A 435 -30.36 -0.44 -3.61
N GLY A 436 -31.09 -0.78 -4.66
CA GLY A 436 -32.24 0.00 -5.14
C GLY A 436 -32.31 0.08 -6.66
N GLU A 437 -33.22 0.93 -7.17
CA GLU A 437 -33.29 1.23 -8.61
C GLU A 437 -32.08 2.08 -9.04
N VAL A 438 -31.59 1.86 -10.26
CA VAL A 438 -30.54 2.67 -10.87
C VAL A 438 -31.15 4.00 -11.35
N PRO A 439 -30.65 5.17 -10.93
CA PRO A 439 -31.25 6.46 -11.28
C PRO A 439 -31.41 6.65 -12.79
N ALA A 440 -32.60 7.11 -13.19
CA ALA A 440 -33.04 7.32 -14.58
C ALA A 440 -33.14 6.05 -15.46
N GLU A 441 -32.84 4.85 -14.95
CA GLU A 441 -32.84 3.59 -15.72
C GLU A 441 -34.00 2.68 -15.29
N ASP A 442 -35.24 3.11 -15.59
CA ASP A 442 -36.51 2.42 -15.26
C ASP A 442 -36.46 0.88 -15.41
N GLY A 443 -36.67 0.18 -14.30
CA GLY A 443 -36.67 -1.27 -14.21
C GLY A 443 -35.28 -1.93 -14.13
N LEU A 444 -34.19 -1.17 -13.96
CA LEU A 444 -32.87 -1.68 -13.64
C LEU A 444 -32.57 -1.49 -12.15
N TRP A 445 -32.18 -2.58 -11.49
CA TRP A 445 -32.01 -2.65 -10.05
C TRP A 445 -30.60 -3.11 -9.70
N ALA A 446 -30.03 -2.60 -8.62
CA ALA A 446 -28.72 -2.98 -8.10
C ALA A 446 -28.83 -3.58 -6.69
N ILE A 447 -28.02 -4.59 -6.41
CA ILE A 447 -27.75 -5.12 -5.06
C ILE A 447 -26.28 -5.57 -4.98
N VAL A 448 -25.40 -4.57 -4.99
CA VAL A 448 -23.97 -4.72 -5.31
C VAL A 448 -23.06 -4.07 -4.26
N CYS A 449 -21.76 -4.35 -4.37
CA CYS A 449 -20.70 -3.79 -3.53
C CYS A 449 -20.94 -3.94 -2.03
N MET A 450 -21.08 -5.19 -1.58
CA MET A 450 -21.34 -5.53 -0.18
C MET A 450 -20.14 -5.31 0.76
N ASN A 451 -19.10 -4.56 0.37
CA ASN A 451 -17.88 -4.25 1.15
C ASN A 451 -17.20 -5.45 1.85
N GLY A 452 -17.35 -6.66 1.30
CA GLY A 452 -16.87 -7.92 1.91
C GLY A 452 -17.86 -8.56 2.90
N HIS A 453 -18.88 -7.84 3.34
CA HIS A 453 -19.86 -8.21 4.37
C HIS A 453 -21.15 -8.83 3.78
N GLY A 454 -21.04 -9.47 2.62
CA GLY A 454 -22.18 -10.03 1.89
C GLY A 454 -23.02 -11.06 2.67
N MET A 455 -22.41 -11.86 3.55
CA MET A 455 -23.14 -12.81 4.41
C MET A 455 -23.82 -12.14 5.62
N ALA A 456 -23.59 -10.85 5.85
CA ALA A 456 -24.15 -10.05 6.93
C ALA A 456 -25.08 -8.92 6.45
N TRP A 457 -25.13 -8.59 5.15
CA TRP A 457 -26.08 -7.60 4.60
C TRP A 457 -26.96 -8.10 3.45
N ALA A 458 -26.46 -8.97 2.56
CA ALA A 458 -27.10 -9.17 1.26
C ALA A 458 -28.49 -9.85 1.34
N TYR A 459 -28.68 -10.79 2.26
CA TYR A 459 -29.96 -11.52 2.37
C TYR A 459 -31.11 -10.58 2.79
N ARG A 460 -30.89 -9.70 3.77
CA ARG A 460 -31.90 -8.71 4.20
C ARG A 460 -32.00 -7.53 3.23
N SER A 461 -30.90 -7.11 2.58
CA SER A 461 -30.95 -6.13 1.48
C SER A 461 -31.81 -6.62 0.32
N ALA A 462 -31.85 -7.91 0.05
CA ALA A 462 -32.73 -8.49 -0.97
C ALA A 462 -34.22 -8.38 -0.60
N GLU A 463 -34.59 -8.39 0.69
CA GLU A 463 -35.98 -8.14 1.12
C GLU A 463 -36.39 -6.71 0.76
N ALA A 464 -35.58 -5.73 1.16
CA ALA A 464 -35.83 -4.32 0.84
C ALA A 464 -35.84 -4.04 -0.67
N LEU A 465 -34.96 -4.68 -1.45
CA LEU A 465 -34.98 -4.56 -2.91
C LEU A 465 -36.28 -5.12 -3.50
N VAL A 466 -36.76 -6.26 -2.99
CA VAL A 466 -38.00 -6.87 -3.48
C VAL A 466 -39.21 -6.02 -3.09
N ASP A 467 -39.25 -5.44 -1.88
CA ASP A 467 -40.27 -4.44 -1.49
C ASP A 467 -40.30 -3.25 -2.45
N MET A 468 -39.14 -2.69 -2.80
CA MET A 468 -39.06 -1.60 -3.78
C MET A 468 -39.57 -2.04 -5.16
N MET A 469 -39.19 -3.24 -5.63
CA MET A 469 -39.59 -3.79 -6.93
C MET A 469 -41.08 -4.16 -7.04
N THR A 470 -41.71 -4.64 -5.96
CA THR A 470 -43.09 -5.15 -5.98
C THR A 470 -44.12 -4.17 -5.42
N GLU A 471 -43.74 -3.31 -4.48
CA GLU A 471 -44.64 -2.36 -3.81
C GLU A 471 -44.35 -0.88 -4.13
N GLY A 472 -43.22 -0.58 -4.78
CA GLY A 472 -42.79 0.78 -5.09
C GLY A 472 -42.40 1.60 -3.85
N LYS A 473 -41.99 0.94 -2.75
CA LYS A 473 -41.69 1.58 -1.46
C LYS A 473 -40.40 1.05 -0.85
N THR A 474 -39.59 1.95 -0.30
CA THR A 474 -38.50 1.58 0.61
C THR A 474 -39.07 1.24 1.99
N PRO A 475 -38.71 0.10 2.61
CA PRO A 475 -39.12 -0.20 3.98
C PRO A 475 -38.52 0.75 5.01
N LYS A 476 -39.28 1.15 6.03
CA LYS A 476 -38.83 2.12 7.06
C LYS A 476 -37.64 1.65 7.93
N TRP A 477 -37.37 0.34 7.94
CA TRP A 477 -36.23 -0.25 8.66
C TRP A 477 -34.95 -0.25 7.82
N PHE A 478 -35.04 0.00 6.52
CA PHE A 478 -33.90 -0.05 5.60
C PHE A 478 -33.01 1.20 5.77
N PRO A 479 -31.67 1.06 5.89
CA PRO A 479 -30.78 2.21 6.00
C PRO A 479 -30.78 3.08 4.74
N GLU A 480 -30.87 4.39 4.91
CA GLU A 480 -30.74 5.36 3.80
C GLU A 480 -29.36 5.26 3.14
N GLN A 481 -28.33 5.01 3.95
CA GLN A 481 -26.93 4.81 3.56
C GLN A 481 -26.71 3.60 2.64
N PHE A 482 -27.71 2.72 2.46
CA PHE A 482 -27.62 1.55 1.58
C PHE A 482 -28.26 1.82 0.20
N LYS A 483 -28.93 2.96 -0.02
CA LYS A 483 -29.62 3.26 -1.28
C LYS A 483 -28.65 3.43 -2.45
N ALA A 484 -28.94 2.82 -3.60
CA ALA A 484 -28.10 2.91 -4.79
C ALA A 484 -27.92 4.35 -5.32
N GLN A 485 -28.96 5.19 -5.18
CA GLN A 485 -28.99 6.58 -5.66
C GLN A 485 -27.78 7.43 -5.19
N ARG A 486 -27.27 7.20 -3.98
CA ARG A 486 -26.16 7.98 -3.38
C ARG A 486 -24.88 7.97 -4.21
N ALA A 487 -24.65 6.93 -5.02
CA ALA A 487 -23.49 6.86 -5.92
C ALA A 487 -23.50 7.96 -7.01
N TRP A 488 -24.69 8.49 -7.36
CA TRP A 488 -24.82 9.62 -8.28
C TRP A 488 -24.88 10.97 -7.56
N GLU A 489 -25.38 11.01 -6.32
CA GLU A 489 -25.43 12.22 -5.51
C GLU A 489 -24.03 12.70 -5.08
N ALA A 490 -23.11 11.77 -4.86
CA ALA A 490 -21.71 12.07 -4.53
C ALA A 490 -20.96 12.87 -5.63
N GLN A 491 -21.44 12.90 -6.87
CA GLN A 491 -20.82 13.69 -7.95
C GLN A 491 -21.12 15.20 -7.86
N GLY A 492 -22.05 15.62 -7.00
CA GLY A 492 -22.49 17.02 -6.88
C GLY A 492 -21.96 17.79 -5.68
N ASN A 493 -21.11 17.19 -4.83
CA ASN A 493 -20.72 17.76 -3.54
C ASN A 493 -19.20 17.71 -3.31
N ASP A 494 -18.53 18.87 -3.35
CA ASP A 494 -17.09 19.02 -3.06
C ASP A 494 -16.69 18.67 -1.61
N GLU A 495 -17.66 18.50 -0.70
CA GLU A 495 -17.41 18.01 0.66
C GLU A 495 -17.28 16.47 0.71
N LEU A 496 -17.96 15.74 -0.18
CA LEU A 496 -17.89 14.26 -0.25
C LEU A 496 -16.61 13.76 -0.93
N SER A 497 -15.97 14.57 -1.77
CA SER A 497 -14.63 14.30 -2.31
C SER A 497 -13.50 14.56 -1.30
N ASN A 498 -13.77 15.31 -0.23
CA ASN A 498 -12.84 15.59 0.87
C ASN A 498 -13.02 14.66 2.08
N LEU A 499 -14.09 13.87 2.12
CA LEU A 499 -14.17 12.73 3.03
C LEU A 499 -13.11 11.70 2.60
N GLN A 500 -12.03 11.60 3.37
CA GLN A 500 -11.26 10.36 3.40
C GLN A 500 -12.25 9.20 3.57
N PRO A 501 -12.09 8.09 2.82
CA PRO A 501 -13.05 7.00 2.90
C PRO A 501 -13.21 6.57 4.36
N LEU A 502 -14.46 6.56 4.84
CA LEU A 502 -14.81 6.07 6.16
C LEU A 502 -14.71 4.54 6.10
N ILE A 503 -13.48 4.04 6.16
CA ILE A 503 -13.18 2.61 5.98
C ILE A 503 -13.66 1.84 7.23
N PHE A 504 -14.94 1.46 7.22
CA PHE A 504 -15.52 0.49 8.14
C PHE A 504 -15.07 -0.96 7.86
N VAL A 505 -13.77 -1.13 7.60
CA VAL A 505 -13.04 -2.39 7.77
C VAL A 505 -11.79 -2.06 8.58
N PHE A 506 -11.99 -1.85 9.89
CA PHE A 506 -10.95 -1.67 10.92
C PHE A 506 -9.67 -0.91 10.48
N ASN A 507 -9.81 0.27 9.87
CA ASN A 507 -8.70 1.21 9.79
C ASN A 507 -8.86 2.25 10.90
N PHE A 508 -8.12 2.06 12.00
CA PHE A 508 -7.62 3.21 12.73
C PHE A 508 -6.69 4.00 11.79
N ASN A 509 -6.67 5.33 11.95
CA ASN A 509 -5.86 6.22 11.12
C ASN A 509 -4.36 5.94 11.33
N PHE A 510 -3.83 5.01 10.55
CA PHE A 510 -2.41 4.80 10.34
C PHE A 510 -2.05 5.27 8.93
N THR A 511 -1.10 6.20 8.86
CA THR A 511 -0.44 6.59 7.62
C THR A 511 0.11 5.33 6.93
N PRO A 512 -0.01 5.22 5.60
CA PRO A 512 0.23 3.96 4.91
C PRO A 512 1.72 3.60 4.90
N GLN A 513 2.12 2.67 5.76
CA GLN A 513 3.29 1.84 5.53
C GLN A 513 2.95 0.87 4.39
N SER A 514 3.68 0.95 3.27
CA SER A 514 3.67 -0.11 2.25
C SER A 514 4.52 -1.30 2.73
N LEU A 515 4.32 -2.45 2.08
CA LEU A 515 5.27 -3.57 2.05
C LEU A 515 5.19 -4.28 0.67
N PRO A 516 6.23 -5.02 0.23
CA PRO A 516 6.94 -4.73 -1.01
C PRO A 516 6.20 -5.13 -2.28
N VAL A 517 6.37 -4.39 -3.38
CA VAL A 517 6.31 -5.03 -4.70
C VAL A 517 7.55 -5.94 -4.79
N ILE A 518 7.47 -7.13 -5.41
CA ILE A 518 8.67 -7.74 -6.02
C ILE A 518 9.06 -6.89 -7.24
N THR A 519 9.60 -5.72 -6.93
CA THR A 519 10.55 -5.03 -7.78
C THR A 519 11.83 -5.85 -7.76
N MET A 520 12.53 -5.91 -8.89
CA MET A 520 13.89 -6.46 -8.86
C MET A 520 14.70 -5.60 -7.88
N ALA A 521 15.37 -6.23 -6.91
CA ALA A 521 16.26 -5.51 -6.03
C ALA A 521 17.32 -4.78 -6.89
N PRO A 522 17.56 -3.48 -6.67
CA PRO A 522 18.50 -2.73 -7.48
C PRO A 522 19.90 -3.34 -7.41
N PRO A 523 20.75 -3.12 -8.43
CA PRO A 523 22.08 -3.74 -8.50
C PRO A 523 22.87 -3.53 -7.20
N GLU A 524 23.42 -4.61 -6.67
CA GLU A 524 23.99 -4.61 -5.33
C GLU A 524 25.34 -3.86 -5.31
N LEU A 525 25.49 -2.93 -4.36
CA LEU A 525 26.75 -2.22 -4.15
C LEU A 525 27.77 -3.14 -3.46
N ASN A 526 28.86 -3.48 -4.16
CA ASN A 526 29.94 -4.33 -3.65
C ASN A 526 31.18 -3.52 -3.27
N ILE A 527 31.65 -3.69 -2.02
CA ILE A 527 32.83 -3.00 -1.47
C ILE A 527 33.59 -4.01 -0.59
N ASN A 528 34.79 -4.41 -1.01
CA ASN A 528 35.65 -5.32 -0.26
C ASN A 528 37.13 -4.97 -0.46
N PRO A 529 37.92 -4.68 0.60
CA PRO A 529 37.51 -4.57 2.01
C PRO A 529 36.50 -3.42 2.25
N PRO A 530 35.73 -3.40 3.36
CA PRO A 530 34.58 -2.48 3.54
C PRO A 530 35.01 -1.05 3.94
N LEU A 531 36.02 -0.49 3.28
CA LEU A 531 36.68 0.78 3.56
C LEU A 531 36.92 1.54 2.24
N LEU A 532 36.63 2.84 2.23
CA LEU A 532 36.77 3.71 1.05
C LEU A 532 36.97 5.18 1.46
N ASN A 533 37.22 6.07 0.50
CA ASN A 533 37.06 7.50 0.72
C ASN A 533 35.60 7.93 0.52
N SER A 534 35.19 9.01 1.20
CA SER A 534 33.95 9.72 0.88
C SER A 534 34.14 10.72 -0.26
N ALA A 535 33.06 11.14 -0.95
CA ALA A 535 33.13 12.26 -1.89
C ALA A 535 33.65 13.52 -1.17
N THR A 536 34.87 13.96 -1.53
CA THR A 536 35.67 14.86 -0.69
C THR A 536 36.71 15.64 -1.52
N PRO A 537 37.22 16.80 -1.05
CA PRO A 537 38.20 17.60 -1.79
C PRO A 537 39.53 16.89 -2.08
N TRP A 538 39.91 15.94 -1.23
CA TRP A 538 41.12 15.11 -1.34
C TRP A 538 40.94 13.88 -2.24
N ALA A 539 40.00 13.97 -3.18
CA ALA A 539 39.68 13.02 -4.24
C ALA A 539 39.22 13.80 -5.49
N THR A 540 39.93 14.90 -5.81
CA THR A 540 39.57 15.80 -6.91
C THR A 540 40.27 15.40 -8.21
N ASP A 541 41.58 15.13 -8.20
CA ASP A 541 42.33 14.87 -9.43
C ASP A 541 42.64 13.38 -9.67
N ILE A 542 43.18 13.07 -10.85
CA ILE A 542 43.52 11.70 -11.22
C ILE A 542 44.61 11.08 -10.32
N ASN A 543 45.53 11.87 -9.77
CA ASN A 543 46.56 11.38 -8.87
C ASN A 543 45.98 11.05 -7.50
N ASP A 544 45.05 11.87 -6.97
CA ASP A 544 44.28 11.54 -5.77
C ASP A 544 43.57 10.18 -5.95
N LEU A 545 42.81 10.06 -7.04
CA LEU A 545 42.02 8.87 -7.33
C LEU A 545 42.90 7.63 -7.56
N LEU A 546 44.03 7.76 -8.27
CA LEU A 546 45.01 6.69 -8.44
C LEU A 546 45.62 6.26 -7.12
N ALA A 547 45.97 7.20 -6.22
CA ALA A 547 46.57 6.87 -4.94
C ALA A 547 45.59 6.12 -4.02
N ILE A 548 44.33 6.53 -3.99
CA ILE A 548 43.26 5.82 -3.25
C ILE A 548 42.98 4.46 -3.89
N ALA A 549 42.92 4.38 -5.23
CA ALA A 549 42.67 3.13 -5.96
C ALA A 549 43.81 2.11 -5.83
N SER A 550 45.06 2.57 -5.68
CA SER A 550 46.24 1.71 -5.54
C SER A 550 46.41 1.11 -4.14
N SER A 551 45.86 1.73 -3.08
CA SER A 551 45.97 1.21 -1.71
C SER A 551 45.20 -0.11 -1.56
N PRO A 552 45.81 -1.23 -1.13
CA PRO A 552 45.11 -2.52 -1.00
C PRO A 552 43.97 -2.48 0.03
N SER A 553 44.07 -1.58 1.01
CA SER A 553 43.13 -1.39 2.11
C SER A 553 41.80 -0.74 1.71
N THR A 554 41.61 -0.32 0.45
CA THR A 554 40.35 0.25 -0.05
C THR A 554 39.60 -0.72 -0.95
N GLY A 555 38.30 -0.92 -0.72
CA GLY A 555 37.43 -1.75 -1.57
C GLY A 555 36.63 -0.98 -2.62
N ALA A 556 36.56 0.34 -2.49
CA ALA A 556 35.90 1.26 -3.42
C ALA A 556 36.54 2.65 -3.36
N ILE A 557 36.24 3.48 -4.36
CA ILE A 557 36.71 4.86 -4.47
C ILE A 557 35.51 5.75 -4.79
N THR A 558 35.37 6.90 -4.14
CA THR A 558 34.33 7.89 -4.46
C THR A 558 34.95 9.13 -5.11
N THR A 559 34.43 9.61 -6.24
CA THR A 559 34.88 10.89 -6.81
C THR A 559 34.44 12.06 -5.92
N ARG A 560 35.12 13.21 -5.98
CA ARG A 560 34.51 14.45 -5.49
C ARG A 560 33.25 14.75 -6.30
N THR A 561 32.22 15.23 -5.63
CA THR A 561 30.93 15.55 -6.25
C THR A 561 31.08 16.54 -7.41
N SER A 562 30.65 16.15 -8.61
CA SER A 562 30.70 16.96 -9.83
C SER A 562 29.32 17.41 -10.31
N LEU A 563 29.28 18.57 -10.97
CA LEU A 563 28.19 19.00 -11.86
C LEU A 563 28.52 18.59 -13.30
N ILE A 564 27.51 18.49 -14.18
CA ILE A 564 27.73 18.25 -15.62
C ILE A 564 28.70 19.29 -16.20
N ASN A 565 28.47 20.57 -15.88
CA ASN A 565 29.27 21.69 -16.38
C ASN A 565 30.40 22.13 -15.41
N GLY A 566 30.66 21.36 -14.35
CA GLY A 566 31.61 21.72 -13.30
C GLY A 566 31.12 22.84 -12.38
N PHE A 567 31.85 23.08 -11.29
CA PHE A 567 31.57 24.13 -10.31
C PHE A 567 32.49 25.34 -10.52
N ASN A 568 31.96 26.57 -10.40
CA ASN A 568 32.76 27.79 -10.48
C ASN A 568 33.58 28.00 -9.17
N HIS A 569 34.67 27.25 -9.04
CA HIS A 569 35.50 27.25 -7.84
C HIS A 569 36.43 28.47 -7.77
N GLN A 570 36.02 29.48 -7.00
CA GLN A 570 36.85 30.64 -6.64
C GLN A 570 37.75 30.33 -5.42
N HIS A 571 39.06 30.21 -5.62
CA HIS A 571 40.04 29.84 -4.57
C HIS A 571 40.12 30.80 -3.36
N GLU A 572 39.73 32.06 -3.56
CA GLU A 572 39.70 33.09 -2.51
C GLU A 572 38.47 32.99 -1.59
N GLN A 573 37.37 32.39 -2.08
CA GLN A 573 36.11 32.27 -1.34
C GLN A 573 35.89 30.85 -0.80
N HIS A 574 36.21 29.84 -1.62
CA HIS A 574 36.02 28.44 -1.33
C HIS A 574 37.30 27.88 -0.69
N GLN A 575 37.30 27.76 0.63
CA GLN A 575 38.43 27.35 1.44
C GLN A 575 38.04 26.29 2.47
N TYR A 576 39.06 25.73 3.11
CA TYR A 576 38.93 24.84 4.26
C TYR A 576 40.02 25.17 5.27
N LEU A 577 39.85 24.70 6.50
CA LEU A 577 40.87 24.73 7.53
C LEU A 577 40.81 23.45 8.36
N PHE A 578 41.94 23.06 8.95
CA PHE A 578 41.97 22.05 10.01
C PHE A 578 42.05 22.74 11.37
N PHE A 579 41.40 22.16 12.38
CA PHE A 579 41.39 22.69 13.75
C PHE A 579 41.44 21.57 14.78
N ASN A 580 41.89 21.89 16.00
CA ASN A 580 41.85 20.98 17.14
C ASN A 580 40.43 20.96 17.73
N SER A 581 39.83 19.78 17.83
CA SER A 581 38.44 19.61 18.29
C SER A 581 38.20 19.95 19.77
N THR A 582 39.25 19.95 20.58
CA THR A 582 39.20 20.15 22.04
C THR A 582 39.44 21.61 22.41
N THR A 583 40.40 22.26 21.77
CA THR A 583 40.72 23.69 22.00
C THR A 583 40.00 24.63 21.03
N VAL A 584 39.37 24.09 19.97
CA VAL A 584 38.71 24.83 18.87
C VAL A 584 39.68 25.73 18.07
N THR A 585 40.99 25.60 18.31
CA THR A 585 42.03 26.43 17.66
C THR A 585 42.32 25.95 16.23
N PRO A 586 42.30 26.85 15.22
CA PRO A 586 42.82 26.58 13.89
C PRO A 586 44.28 26.11 13.92
N ASN A 587 44.64 25.24 12.98
CA ASN A 587 46.03 24.91 12.72
C ASN A 587 46.67 26.01 11.87
N GLN A 588 47.86 26.50 12.24
CA GLN A 588 48.51 27.58 11.49
C GLN A 588 48.79 27.15 10.03
N GLY A 589 48.48 28.03 9.08
CA GLY A 589 48.83 27.88 7.65
C GLY A 589 47.82 27.16 6.74
N THR A 590 46.58 26.89 7.17
CA THR A 590 45.65 26.07 6.35
C THR A 590 44.77 26.83 5.32
N SER A 591 45.01 28.09 4.98
CA SER A 591 44.24 28.80 3.95
C SER A 591 44.67 28.43 2.51
N SER A 592 44.03 27.38 1.99
CA SER A 592 43.87 26.92 0.58
C SER A 592 45.04 26.88 -0.44
N ASN A 593 46.19 27.51 -0.22
CA ASN A 593 47.27 27.65 -1.21
C ASN A 593 48.62 26.99 -0.83
N GLN A 594 48.63 26.04 0.12
CA GLN A 594 49.85 25.30 0.49
C GLN A 594 49.63 23.79 0.46
N ILE A 595 50.61 23.07 -0.11
CA ILE A 595 50.75 21.62 0.04
C ILE A 595 50.84 21.33 1.55
N PRO A 596 50.10 20.35 2.11
CA PRO A 596 50.11 20.08 3.54
C PRO A 596 51.55 19.88 4.06
N PRO A 597 52.01 20.69 5.03
CA PRO A 597 53.38 20.62 5.55
C PRO A 597 53.84 19.19 5.90
N LYS A 598 55.03 18.81 5.45
CA LYS A 598 55.67 17.54 5.84
C LYS A 598 55.98 17.58 7.34
N GLY A 599 55.16 16.90 8.12
CA GLY A 599 55.23 16.89 9.59
C GLY A 599 53.97 17.53 10.18
N HIS A 600 53.08 16.71 10.72
CA HIS A 600 51.82 17.14 11.30
C HIS A 600 51.62 16.49 12.67
N THR A 601 51.40 17.33 13.69
CA THR A 601 50.98 16.87 15.03
C THR A 601 49.53 16.36 14.98
N GLU A 602 49.21 15.42 15.86
CA GLU A 602 47.90 14.74 15.90
C GLU A 602 46.75 15.62 16.44
N ASP A 603 47.03 16.87 16.82
CA ASP A 603 46.08 17.75 17.52
C ASP A 603 44.94 18.26 16.62
N ALA A 604 45.24 18.61 15.36
CA ALA A 604 44.29 19.26 14.45
C ALA A 604 43.61 18.27 13.50
N MET A 605 42.71 17.44 14.04
CA MET A 605 42.02 16.36 13.32
C MET A 605 40.59 16.69 12.86
N ALA A 606 40.04 17.85 13.22
CA ALA A 606 38.75 18.33 12.71
C ALA A 606 38.95 19.27 11.51
N SER A 607 37.92 19.42 10.68
CA SER A 607 37.96 20.31 9.50
C SER A 607 36.70 21.13 9.37
N LEU A 608 36.82 22.42 9.04
CA LEU A 608 35.72 23.29 8.61
C LEU A 608 35.96 23.67 7.13
N ASN A 609 34.92 23.67 6.30
CA ASN A 609 35.06 23.99 4.87
C ASN A 609 33.81 24.60 4.23
N ASN A 610 34.02 25.50 3.27
CA ASN A 610 32.97 26.02 2.38
C ASN A 610 33.32 25.73 0.89
N LEU A 611 34.09 24.66 0.61
CA LEU A 611 34.77 24.41 -0.67
C LEU A 611 33.88 24.23 -1.92
N GLY A 612 32.57 24.09 -1.76
CA GLY A 612 31.63 23.78 -2.83
C GLY A 612 31.94 22.46 -3.55
N TYR A 613 31.46 22.35 -4.79
CA TYR A 613 31.60 21.15 -5.62
C TYR A 613 32.89 21.15 -6.45
N SER A 614 33.13 20.08 -7.20
CA SER A 614 34.30 19.95 -8.07
C SER A 614 34.26 20.93 -9.26
N PRO A 615 35.36 21.65 -9.55
CA PRO A 615 35.48 22.40 -10.82
C PRO A 615 35.58 21.48 -12.05
N ILE A 616 36.06 20.25 -11.85
CA ILE A 616 36.09 19.22 -12.90
C ILE A 616 34.67 18.71 -13.16
N THR A 617 34.29 18.66 -14.43
CA THR A 617 33.00 18.19 -14.95
C THR A 617 32.81 16.69 -14.71
N LEU A 618 31.56 16.22 -14.81
CA LEU A 618 31.27 14.77 -14.81
C LEU A 618 32.10 14.03 -15.89
N ASP A 619 32.11 14.53 -17.12
CA ASP A 619 32.86 13.91 -18.22
C ASP A 619 34.38 13.89 -17.95
N GLY A 620 34.90 14.90 -17.23
CA GLY A 620 36.30 14.94 -16.78
C GLY A 620 36.62 13.80 -15.81
N TYR A 621 35.75 13.52 -14.84
CA TYR A 621 35.91 12.34 -13.97
C TYR A 621 35.77 11.03 -14.74
N LEU A 622 34.82 10.91 -15.67
CA LEU A 622 34.70 9.71 -16.51
C LEU A 622 35.97 9.49 -17.37
N GLY A 623 36.59 10.56 -17.86
CA GLY A 623 37.91 10.53 -18.50
C GLY A 623 39.03 10.08 -17.57
N PHE A 624 39.04 10.53 -16.30
CA PHE A 624 39.99 10.02 -15.30
C PHE A 624 39.78 8.52 -15.02
N LEU A 625 38.54 8.05 -14.94
CA LEU A 625 38.24 6.62 -14.77
C LEU A 625 38.75 5.78 -15.96
N ALA A 626 38.67 6.29 -17.19
CA ALA A 626 39.23 5.63 -18.37
C ALA A 626 40.77 5.53 -18.33
N GLU A 627 41.48 6.60 -17.90
CA GLU A 627 42.94 6.51 -17.75
C GLU A 627 43.36 5.69 -16.51
N ILE A 628 42.55 5.65 -15.45
CA ILE A 628 42.73 4.73 -14.32
C ILE A 628 42.59 3.28 -14.76
N ALA A 629 41.58 2.95 -15.59
CA ALA A 629 41.44 1.62 -16.19
C ALA A 629 42.67 1.21 -17.00
N ARG A 630 43.30 2.18 -17.67
CA ARG A 630 44.52 1.95 -18.47
C ARG A 630 45.78 1.78 -17.61
N ARG A 631 45.84 2.39 -16.42
CA ARG A 631 46.98 2.31 -15.48
C ARG A 631 46.87 1.17 -14.47
N LEU A 632 45.66 0.79 -14.09
CA LEU A 632 45.33 -0.25 -13.11
C LEU A 632 44.36 -1.28 -13.71
N PRO A 633 44.73 -1.99 -14.80
CA PRO A 633 43.81 -2.90 -15.52
C PRO A 633 43.30 -4.07 -14.66
N GLU A 634 44.03 -4.45 -13.62
CA GLU A 634 43.64 -5.51 -12.68
C GLU A 634 42.77 -5.02 -11.51
N THR A 635 42.41 -3.73 -11.45
CA THR A 635 41.46 -3.27 -10.43
C THR A 635 40.08 -3.88 -10.65
N ARG A 636 39.45 -4.31 -9.56
CA ARG A 636 38.05 -4.79 -9.51
C ARG A 636 37.21 -4.00 -8.51
N LYS A 637 37.76 -2.88 -8.01
CA LYS A 637 37.11 -2.01 -7.02
C LYS A 637 35.97 -1.23 -7.66
N THR A 638 34.91 -1.00 -6.90
CA THR A 638 33.80 -0.16 -7.35
C THR A 638 34.19 1.32 -7.33
N PHE A 639 33.95 2.04 -8.42
CA PHE A 639 34.08 3.49 -8.46
C PHE A 639 32.71 4.15 -8.35
N ILE A 640 32.50 4.87 -7.25
CA ILE A 640 31.27 5.61 -6.96
C ILE A 640 31.43 7.03 -7.51
N VAL A 641 30.69 7.35 -8.57
CA VAL A 641 30.69 8.67 -9.19
C VAL A 641 29.68 9.55 -8.46
N SER A 642 30.19 10.51 -7.68
CA SER A 642 29.37 11.45 -6.91
C SER A 642 28.94 12.63 -7.78
N VAL A 643 27.64 12.90 -7.85
CA VAL A 643 27.03 13.92 -8.74
C VAL A 643 26.00 14.78 -8.02
N THR A 644 25.76 15.98 -8.56
CA THR A 644 24.75 16.93 -8.10
C THR A 644 24.32 17.83 -9.26
N GLY A 645 23.15 18.46 -9.17
CA GLY A 645 22.63 19.38 -10.18
C GLY A 645 21.14 19.62 -9.99
N SER A 646 20.44 20.06 -11.04
CA SER A 646 18.98 19.95 -11.14
C SER A 646 18.53 18.48 -11.20
N PRO A 647 17.24 18.16 -10.96
CA PRO A 647 16.70 16.82 -11.17
C PRO A 647 16.99 16.27 -12.58
N GLU A 648 16.92 17.14 -13.61
CA GLU A 648 17.23 16.83 -15.00
C GLU A 648 18.72 16.56 -15.22
N ASP A 649 19.62 17.29 -14.53
CA ASP A 649 21.06 17.00 -14.54
C ASP A 649 21.37 15.64 -13.90
N ILE A 650 20.62 15.20 -12.88
CA ILE A 650 20.81 13.88 -12.27
C ILE A 650 20.45 12.76 -13.26
N GLN A 651 19.34 12.89 -13.97
CA GLN A 651 18.95 11.92 -15.00
C GLN A 651 19.95 11.86 -16.17
N GLN A 652 20.45 13.03 -16.61
CA GLN A 652 21.53 13.10 -17.61
C GLN A 652 22.85 12.51 -17.08
N SER A 653 23.17 12.73 -15.81
CA SER A 653 24.36 12.19 -15.15
C SER A 653 24.31 10.66 -15.10
N TYR A 654 23.16 10.09 -14.73
CA TYR A 654 22.95 8.65 -14.75
C TYR A 654 23.21 8.06 -16.15
N SER A 655 22.62 8.65 -17.19
CA SER A 655 22.81 8.17 -18.58
C SER A 655 24.28 8.18 -19.02
N ARG A 656 25.06 9.20 -18.61
CA ARG A 656 26.51 9.30 -18.90
C ARG A 656 27.33 8.26 -18.12
N ILE A 657 27.02 8.07 -16.84
CA ILE A 657 27.68 7.07 -15.98
C ILE A 657 27.37 5.65 -16.48
N GLU A 658 26.12 5.37 -16.87
CA GLU A 658 25.75 4.08 -17.47
C GLU A 658 26.50 3.83 -18.78
N ALA A 659 26.58 4.83 -19.67
CA ALA A 659 27.33 4.71 -20.91
C ALA A 659 28.81 4.38 -20.67
N ALA A 660 29.45 5.04 -19.69
CA ALA A 660 30.83 4.75 -19.29
C ALA A 660 30.99 3.37 -18.62
N SER A 661 30.00 2.91 -17.84
CA SER A 661 30.07 1.59 -17.18
C SER A 661 30.18 0.43 -18.18
N LYS A 662 29.70 0.62 -19.41
CA LYS A 662 29.73 -0.38 -20.50
C LYS A 662 31.11 -0.51 -21.17
N SER A 663 32.05 0.41 -20.93
CA SER A 663 33.38 0.44 -21.53
C SER A 663 34.55 0.33 -20.53
N LEU A 664 34.29 0.45 -19.23
CA LEU A 664 35.30 0.33 -18.18
C LEU A 664 35.38 -1.11 -17.62
N PRO A 665 36.58 -1.60 -17.23
CA PRO A 665 36.79 -2.98 -16.77
C PRO A 665 36.41 -3.21 -15.30
N PHE A 666 35.83 -2.21 -14.62
CA PHE A 666 35.49 -2.25 -13.20
C PHE A 666 34.08 -1.69 -12.94
N PRO A 667 33.42 -2.10 -11.84
CA PRO A 667 32.06 -1.65 -11.54
C PRO A 667 31.97 -0.14 -11.29
N LEU A 668 30.94 0.50 -11.83
CA LEU A 668 30.54 1.85 -11.45
C LEU A 668 29.31 1.82 -10.54
N ALA A 669 29.18 2.84 -9.71
CA ALA A 669 27.96 3.19 -8.98
C ALA A 669 27.76 4.72 -9.03
N MET A 670 26.53 5.21 -8.82
CA MET A 670 26.23 6.64 -8.77
C MET A 670 25.84 7.06 -7.34
N GLU A 671 26.43 8.14 -6.82
CA GLU A 671 25.99 8.79 -5.58
C GLU A 671 25.38 10.17 -5.90
N VAL A 672 24.11 10.37 -5.59
CA VAL A 672 23.46 11.69 -5.72
C VAL A 672 23.65 12.47 -4.41
N ASN A 673 24.44 13.54 -4.46
CA ASN A 673 24.76 14.37 -3.29
C ASN A 673 23.76 15.53 -3.16
N LEU A 674 22.72 15.33 -2.35
CA LEU A 674 21.63 16.28 -2.12
C LEU A 674 21.76 17.03 -0.78
N SER A 675 22.96 17.10 -0.20
CA SER A 675 23.18 17.45 1.21
C SER A 675 24.23 18.53 1.48
N CYS A 676 24.82 19.15 0.45
CA CYS A 676 25.88 20.15 0.65
C CYS A 676 25.31 21.46 1.27
N PRO A 677 25.74 21.88 2.47
CA PRO A 677 25.17 23.06 3.15
C PRO A 677 25.67 24.40 2.60
N ASN A 678 26.56 24.39 1.60
CA ASN A 678 27.31 25.56 1.16
C ASN A 678 26.74 26.22 -0.12
N ILE A 679 25.45 26.05 -0.42
CA ILE A 679 24.77 26.66 -1.57
C ILE A 679 23.80 27.75 -1.07
N PRO A 680 23.87 29.00 -1.59
CA PRO A 680 22.90 30.04 -1.24
C PRO A 680 21.49 29.75 -1.78
N GLY A 681 20.46 30.18 -1.04
CA GLY A 681 19.10 30.37 -1.56
C GLY A 681 18.06 29.29 -1.26
N ALA A 682 18.46 28.08 -0.86
CA ALA A 682 17.53 27.03 -0.42
C ALA A 682 18.20 26.03 0.54
N PRO A 683 17.47 25.40 1.49
CA PRO A 683 17.99 24.28 2.24
C PRO A 683 18.28 23.09 1.30
N PRO A 684 19.32 22.28 1.55
CA PRO A 684 19.64 21.14 0.68
C PRO A 684 18.45 20.16 0.53
N PRO A 685 18.17 19.62 -0.67
CA PRO A 685 16.93 18.87 -0.93
C PRO A 685 16.68 17.69 0.01
N ALA A 686 17.73 17.03 0.49
CA ALA A 686 17.62 15.92 1.45
C ALA A 686 17.19 16.32 2.88
N TYR A 687 16.90 17.60 3.15
CA TYR A 687 16.26 18.05 4.41
C TYR A 687 14.72 18.07 4.36
N GLY A 688 14.08 17.89 3.21
CA GLY A 688 12.62 17.95 3.10
C GLY A 688 12.05 17.05 2.00
N GLY A 689 11.04 16.24 2.35
CA GLY A 689 10.52 15.17 1.49
C GLY A 689 10.07 15.65 0.11
N ALA A 690 9.33 16.76 0.02
CA ALA A 690 8.88 17.32 -1.26
C ALA A 690 10.03 17.80 -2.17
N ALA A 691 11.19 18.18 -1.62
CA ALA A 691 12.36 18.56 -2.41
C ALA A 691 13.16 17.33 -2.84
N LEU A 692 13.37 16.36 -1.93
CA LEU A 692 14.01 15.09 -2.22
C LEU A 692 13.24 14.26 -3.26
N LYS A 693 11.91 14.18 -3.14
CA LYS A 693 11.04 13.41 -4.05
C LYS A 693 11.25 13.77 -5.52
N LYS A 694 11.45 15.06 -5.84
CA LYS A 694 11.72 15.53 -7.22
C LYS A 694 12.96 14.89 -7.86
N TYR A 695 13.96 14.55 -7.07
CA TYR A 695 15.15 13.85 -7.55
C TYR A 695 14.92 12.36 -7.67
N LEU A 696 14.21 11.75 -6.72
CA LEU A 696 13.94 10.32 -6.69
C LEU A 696 12.96 9.88 -7.79
N ASP A 697 11.94 10.70 -8.09
CA ASP A 697 10.93 10.47 -9.14
C ASP A 697 11.54 10.37 -10.56
N LEU A 698 12.71 10.95 -10.79
CA LEU A 698 13.41 10.94 -12.09
C LEU A 698 14.50 9.86 -12.19
N LEU A 699 14.75 9.11 -11.11
CA LEU A 699 15.66 7.95 -11.16
C LEU A 699 15.01 6.80 -11.96
N PRO A 700 15.81 6.01 -12.70
CA PRO A 700 15.29 4.85 -13.41
C PRO A 700 14.73 3.81 -12.43
N SER A 701 13.52 3.33 -12.68
CA SER A 701 12.82 2.38 -11.79
C SER A 701 13.48 1.00 -11.70
N ASN A 702 14.31 0.66 -12.70
CA ASN A 702 15.15 -0.54 -12.79
C ASN A 702 16.56 -0.11 -13.25
N PRO A 703 17.43 0.38 -12.34
CA PRO A 703 18.78 0.82 -12.69
C PRO A 703 19.69 -0.34 -13.11
N SER A 704 20.61 -0.10 -14.04
CA SER A 704 21.61 -1.07 -14.49
C SER A 704 22.89 -1.10 -13.63
N LEU A 705 23.08 -0.07 -12.80
CA LEU A 705 24.21 0.10 -11.88
C LEU A 705 23.72 0.62 -10.50
N PRO A 706 24.42 0.36 -9.39
CA PRO A 706 23.97 0.75 -8.06
C PRO A 706 23.84 2.27 -7.92
N ILE A 707 22.68 2.76 -7.49
CA ILE A 707 22.46 4.19 -7.18
C ILE A 707 22.32 4.36 -5.67
N GLY A 708 22.83 5.46 -5.13
CA GLY A 708 22.61 5.85 -3.75
C GLY A 708 22.55 7.36 -3.58
N ILE A 709 22.20 7.79 -2.36
CA ILE A 709 22.12 9.21 -2.00
C ILE A 709 23.05 9.53 -0.82
N LYS A 710 23.58 10.75 -0.79
CA LYS A 710 24.37 11.26 0.35
C LYS A 710 23.53 12.20 1.21
N THR A 711 23.27 11.81 2.46
CA THR A 711 22.38 12.54 3.38
C THR A 711 23.13 13.59 4.20
N PRO A 712 22.46 14.68 4.62
CA PRO A 712 23.03 15.66 5.54
C PRO A 712 22.98 15.12 6.98
N PRO A 713 23.64 15.78 7.95
CA PRO A 713 23.50 15.39 9.35
C PRO A 713 22.11 15.74 9.85
N TYR A 714 21.33 14.71 10.18
CA TYR A 714 20.04 14.89 10.83
C TYR A 714 20.23 15.00 12.35
N THR A 715 19.49 15.93 12.94
CA THR A 715 19.59 16.33 14.35
C THR A 715 18.31 16.09 15.14
N HIS A 716 17.19 15.78 14.47
CA HIS A 716 15.92 15.43 15.13
C HIS A 716 15.19 14.30 14.38
N HIS A 717 14.39 13.51 15.11
CA HIS A 717 13.78 12.27 14.61
C HIS A 717 12.93 12.47 13.34
N GLY A 718 12.18 13.57 13.26
CA GLY A 718 11.32 13.88 12.10
C GLY A 718 12.06 13.92 10.76
N GLN A 719 13.34 14.33 10.72
CA GLN A 719 14.13 14.28 9.49
C GLN A 719 14.39 12.85 8.99
N PHE A 720 14.62 11.91 9.93
CA PHE A 720 14.79 10.50 9.59
C PHE A 720 13.47 9.90 9.10
N ALA A 721 12.35 10.21 9.76
CA ALA A 721 11.02 9.77 9.32
C ALA A 721 10.71 10.28 7.90
N THR A 722 10.85 11.59 7.67
CA THR A 722 10.68 12.20 6.35
C THR A 722 11.57 11.56 5.28
N LEU A 723 12.83 11.23 5.60
CA LEU A 723 13.69 10.52 4.66
C LEU A 723 13.12 9.13 4.32
N ILE A 724 12.83 8.31 5.33
CA ILE A 724 12.35 6.93 5.16
C ILE A 724 11.03 6.90 4.36
N GLU A 725 10.08 7.76 4.70
CA GLU A 725 8.82 7.96 3.96
C GLU A 725 9.05 8.36 2.50
N THR A 726 10.03 9.23 2.23
CA THR A 726 10.31 9.71 0.87
C THR A 726 11.08 8.69 0.03
N LEU A 727 11.89 7.83 0.64
CA LEU A 727 12.61 6.76 -0.06
C LEU A 727 11.68 5.63 -0.50
N LEU A 728 10.65 5.34 0.30
CA LEU A 728 9.79 4.17 0.20
C LEU A 728 9.20 3.91 -1.20
N PRO A 729 8.66 4.91 -1.94
CA PRO A 729 8.14 4.70 -3.31
C PRO A 729 9.23 4.40 -4.35
N THR A 730 10.50 4.59 -4.00
CA THR A 730 11.66 4.48 -4.90
C THR A 730 12.68 3.45 -4.41
N ALA A 731 12.29 2.57 -3.50
CA ALA A 731 13.11 1.50 -2.95
C ALA A 731 13.82 0.65 -4.02
N SER A 732 13.15 0.41 -5.16
CA SER A 732 13.69 -0.35 -6.30
C SER A 732 14.77 0.36 -7.10
N ALA A 733 14.94 1.68 -6.93
CA ALA A 733 15.93 2.48 -7.62
C ALA A 733 17.21 2.69 -6.80
N LEU A 734 17.20 2.37 -5.50
CA LEU A 734 18.29 2.71 -4.56
C LEU A 734 18.92 1.49 -3.90
N SER A 735 20.25 1.39 -4.03
CA SER A 735 21.08 0.33 -3.44
C SER A 735 21.78 0.76 -2.15
N PHE A 736 22.04 2.07 -1.95
CA PHE A 736 22.80 2.55 -0.79
C PHE A 736 22.49 3.99 -0.34
N ILE A 737 22.90 4.31 0.89
CA ILE A 737 22.90 5.66 1.46
C ILE A 737 24.28 5.95 2.05
N THR A 738 24.87 7.10 1.71
CA THR A 738 26.08 7.62 2.36
C THR A 738 25.67 8.55 3.51
N ALA A 739 25.81 8.09 4.75
CA ALA A 739 25.44 8.81 5.97
C ALA A 739 26.70 9.08 6.83
N THR A 740 27.17 10.31 7.03
CA THR A 740 26.55 11.60 6.69
C THR A 740 27.54 12.63 6.14
N ASN A 741 27.02 13.67 5.47
CA ASN A 741 27.81 14.80 4.97
C ASN A 741 28.28 15.74 6.11
N THR A 742 28.94 16.85 5.79
CA THR A 742 29.44 17.80 6.80
C THR A 742 28.32 18.56 7.50
N LEU A 743 28.44 18.84 8.80
CA LEU A 743 27.46 19.64 9.54
C LEU A 743 27.63 21.13 9.20
N GLY A 744 26.63 21.71 8.52
CA GLY A 744 26.61 23.14 8.19
C GLY A 744 26.46 24.06 9.41
N SER A 745 26.37 25.36 9.18
CA SER A 745 26.17 26.38 10.22
C SER A 745 27.23 26.40 11.32
N CYS A 746 28.43 25.87 11.06
CA CYS A 746 29.55 25.86 12.00
C CYS A 746 30.50 27.03 11.75
N LEU A 747 31.05 27.61 12.83
CA LEU A 747 31.93 28.77 12.82
C LEU A 747 33.15 28.51 13.70
N ILE A 748 34.33 28.90 13.23
CA ILE A 748 35.58 28.90 14.01
C ILE A 748 36.12 30.33 14.02
N LEU A 749 36.50 30.80 15.21
CA LEU A 749 37.01 32.15 15.48
C LEU A 749 38.47 32.09 15.94
N GLU A 750 39.19 33.20 15.78
CA GLU A 750 40.55 33.38 16.27
C GLU A 750 40.57 34.18 17.59
N ASN A 751 40.76 33.45 18.70
CA ASN A 751 40.85 33.98 20.07
C ASN A 751 39.64 34.87 20.46
N ASP A 752 39.79 35.78 21.42
CA ASP A 752 38.73 36.63 22.00
C ASP A 752 38.16 37.70 21.03
N LYS A 753 38.34 37.53 19.71
CA LYS A 753 37.86 38.43 18.67
C LYS A 753 36.87 37.70 17.78
N LEU A 754 35.82 38.41 17.37
CA LEU A 754 34.85 37.96 16.36
C LEU A 754 35.49 37.98 14.94
N ASN A 755 36.57 37.23 14.75
CA ASN A 755 37.28 37.09 13.48
C ASN A 755 37.10 35.68 12.90
N PRO A 756 36.16 35.45 11.96
CA PRO A 756 35.94 34.15 11.36
C PRO A 756 37.14 33.65 10.54
N GLN A 757 37.33 32.34 10.55
CA GLN A 757 38.51 31.69 9.93
C GLN A 757 38.26 31.10 8.53
N LEU A 758 37.04 31.25 7.99
CA LEU A 758 36.74 31.07 6.56
C LEU A 758 36.33 32.41 5.94
N PRO A 759 36.48 32.57 4.61
CA PRO A 759 36.01 33.76 3.90
C PRO A 759 34.50 34.00 3.99
N GLY A 760 34.07 35.23 3.66
CA GLY A 760 32.65 35.60 3.58
C GLY A 760 32.00 35.69 4.96
N THR A 761 30.94 34.91 5.19
CA THR A 761 30.29 34.80 6.51
C THR A 761 31.13 34.01 7.52
N GLY A 762 32.17 33.31 7.06
CA GLY A 762 33.00 32.42 7.88
C GLY A 762 32.32 31.14 8.37
N ILE A 763 31.06 30.93 7.97
CA ILE A 763 30.29 29.72 8.24
C ILE A 763 30.70 28.64 7.24
N GLY A 764 30.85 27.40 7.71
CA GLY A 764 31.14 26.26 6.85
C GLY A 764 30.62 24.92 7.40
N GLY A 765 30.89 23.87 6.64
CA GLY A 765 30.62 22.49 6.99
C GLY A 765 31.73 21.90 7.87
N MET A 766 31.39 21.51 9.11
CA MET A 766 32.28 20.83 10.04
C MET A 766 32.31 19.32 9.79
N ALA A 767 33.50 18.73 9.89
CA ALA A 767 33.75 17.29 9.85
C ALA A 767 34.97 16.91 10.72
N GLY A 768 35.30 15.61 10.74
CA GLY A 768 36.31 15.04 11.64
C GLY A 768 35.70 14.60 12.98
N PRO A 769 36.51 14.42 14.04
CA PRO A 769 36.07 13.88 15.33
C PRO A 769 34.83 14.54 15.96
N PRO A 770 34.60 15.87 15.90
CA PRO A 770 33.39 16.50 16.44
C PRO A 770 32.09 15.96 15.81
N LEU A 771 32.13 15.55 14.54
CA LEU A 771 30.97 15.00 13.83
C LEU A 771 30.73 13.52 14.18
N HIS A 772 31.72 12.80 14.74
CA HIS A 772 31.66 11.35 14.91
C HIS A 772 30.46 10.87 15.75
N PRO A 773 30.12 11.48 16.92
CA PRO A 773 28.96 11.04 17.70
C PRO A 773 27.63 11.22 16.94
N LEU A 774 27.47 12.35 16.23
CA LEU A 774 26.28 12.62 15.42
C LEU A 774 26.19 11.66 14.23
N ALA A 775 27.31 11.34 13.58
CA ALA A 775 27.39 10.37 12.50
C ALA A 775 27.03 8.94 12.96
N LEU A 776 27.53 8.52 14.13
CA LEU A 776 27.16 7.23 14.73
C LEU A 776 25.66 7.16 15.05
N GLY A 777 25.09 8.24 15.60
CA GLY A 777 23.65 8.36 15.83
C GLY A 777 22.84 8.30 14.53
N ASN A 778 23.30 8.98 13.48
CA ASN A 778 22.67 8.98 12.17
C ASN A 778 22.66 7.58 11.55
N VAL A 779 23.82 6.90 11.51
CA VAL A 779 23.94 5.53 10.98
C VAL A 779 23.10 4.54 11.80
N SER A 780 23.12 4.61 13.14
CA SER A 780 22.30 3.73 13.99
C SER A 780 20.80 3.92 13.77
N THR A 781 20.36 5.17 13.67
CA THR A 781 18.95 5.51 13.48
C THR A 781 18.48 5.09 12.10
N LEU A 782 19.24 5.41 11.05
CA LEU A 782 18.94 4.98 9.69
C LEU A 782 18.94 3.46 9.56
N ARG A 783 19.92 2.73 10.12
CA ARG A 783 19.92 1.26 10.05
C ARG A 783 18.67 0.67 10.70
N LYS A 784 18.32 1.12 11.92
CA LYS A 784 17.13 0.66 12.64
C LYS A 784 15.84 0.94 11.86
N MET A 785 15.70 2.12 11.27
CA MET A 785 14.48 2.50 10.54
C MET A 785 14.40 1.82 9.16
N LEU A 786 15.52 1.60 8.47
CA LEU A 786 15.57 0.79 7.24
C LEU A 786 15.30 -0.70 7.54
N ASP A 787 15.77 -1.24 8.67
CA ASP A 787 15.47 -2.61 9.11
C ASP A 787 13.98 -2.80 9.49
N GLN A 788 13.30 -1.74 9.90
CA GLN A 788 11.86 -1.72 10.22
C GLN A 788 10.96 -1.63 8.98
N VAL A 789 11.51 -1.30 7.81
CA VAL A 789 10.78 -1.15 6.55
C VAL A 789 11.37 -2.13 5.54
N PRO A 790 10.87 -3.38 5.45
CA PRO A 790 11.50 -4.41 4.64
C PRO A 790 11.76 -4.07 3.16
N GLU A 791 11.01 -3.18 2.48
CA GLU A 791 11.39 -2.72 1.12
C GLU A 791 12.68 -1.90 1.08
N LEU A 792 13.05 -1.26 2.19
CA LEU A 792 14.26 -0.46 2.31
C LEU A 792 15.38 -1.20 3.06
N SER A 793 15.10 -2.41 3.56
CA SER A 793 16.05 -3.19 4.36
C SER A 793 17.31 -3.58 3.58
N HIS A 794 17.21 -3.77 2.26
CA HIS A 794 18.35 -4.05 1.37
C HIS A 794 19.31 -2.87 1.19
N ILE A 795 18.88 -1.63 1.48
CA ILE A 795 19.67 -0.42 1.27
C ILE A 795 20.89 -0.44 2.21
N LYS A 796 22.09 -0.45 1.61
CA LYS A 796 23.36 -0.49 2.34
C LYS A 796 23.75 0.90 2.84
N ILE A 797 24.22 1.03 4.09
CA ILE A 797 24.70 2.32 4.61
C ILE A 797 26.22 2.41 4.49
N ILE A 798 26.73 3.40 3.74
CA ILE A 798 28.12 3.83 3.82
C ILE A 798 28.23 4.83 4.98
N GLY A 799 28.83 4.42 6.10
CA GLY A 799 29.00 5.24 7.28
C GLY A 799 30.20 6.17 7.17
N VAL A 800 30.00 7.48 7.31
CA VAL A 800 31.05 8.51 7.23
C VAL A 800 30.84 9.59 8.28
N GLY A 801 31.96 10.01 8.88
CA GLY A 801 32.01 11.07 9.89
C GLY A 801 33.05 10.73 10.96
N GLY A 802 34.17 11.47 10.98
CA GLY A 802 35.18 11.42 12.05
C GLY A 802 35.98 10.13 12.23
N VAL A 803 35.89 9.16 11.31
CA VAL A 803 36.73 7.95 11.33
C VAL A 803 38.16 8.28 10.89
N ARG A 804 39.15 7.76 11.64
CA ARG A 804 40.59 7.94 11.40
C ARG A 804 41.47 6.75 11.82
N ASP A 805 40.91 5.83 12.60
CA ASP A 805 41.56 4.70 13.28
C ASP A 805 40.65 3.44 13.18
N GLY A 806 41.24 2.27 13.46
CA GLY A 806 40.48 1.01 13.53
C GLY A 806 39.32 1.04 14.53
N ASP A 807 39.40 1.84 15.61
CA ASP A 807 38.30 1.96 16.57
C ASP A 807 37.14 2.82 16.04
N GLY A 808 37.41 3.88 15.29
CA GLY A 808 36.41 4.63 14.55
C GLY A 808 35.71 3.75 13.51
N TYR A 809 36.46 2.89 12.82
CA TYR A 809 35.90 1.87 11.93
C TYR A 809 35.00 0.89 12.69
N ARG A 810 35.49 0.30 13.79
CA ARG A 810 34.71 -0.63 14.64
C ARG A 810 33.42 -0.01 15.14
N ARG A 811 33.46 1.23 15.67
CA ARG A 811 32.27 1.96 16.12
C ARG A 811 31.26 2.15 14.98
N MET A 812 31.72 2.60 13.81
CA MET A 812 30.87 2.85 12.65
C MET A 812 30.21 1.56 12.12
N ARG A 813 30.94 0.45 12.07
CA ARG A 813 30.38 -0.87 11.72
C ARG A 813 29.40 -1.39 12.78
N SER A 814 29.72 -1.24 14.07
CA SER A 814 28.89 -1.70 15.19
C SER A 814 27.52 -1.02 15.23
N VAL A 815 27.40 0.22 14.75
CA VAL A 815 26.12 0.93 14.66
C VAL A 815 25.34 0.65 13.36
N GLY A 816 25.85 -0.18 12.45
CA GLY A 816 25.09 -0.66 11.27
C GLY A 816 25.58 -0.16 9.91
N ALA A 817 26.76 0.47 9.81
CA ALA A 817 27.34 0.75 8.50
C ALA A 817 27.76 -0.54 7.78
N TYR A 818 27.41 -0.67 6.49
CA TYR A 818 27.87 -1.73 5.59
C TYR A 818 29.34 -1.54 5.19
N ALA A 819 29.74 -0.31 4.89
CA ALA A 819 31.13 0.08 4.61
C ALA A 819 31.42 1.42 5.30
N VAL A 820 32.69 1.74 5.52
CA VAL A 820 33.11 2.96 6.23
C VAL A 820 33.88 3.87 5.30
N ALA A 821 33.40 5.10 5.09
CA ALA A 821 34.05 6.07 4.24
C ALA A 821 34.79 7.15 5.03
N VAL A 822 36.02 7.47 4.59
CA VAL A 822 36.91 8.44 5.25
C VAL A 822 36.99 9.74 4.44
N GLY A 823 36.85 10.88 5.11
CA GLY A 823 37.00 12.23 4.55
C GLY A 823 38.17 12.95 5.19
N THR A 824 37.93 13.67 6.30
CA THR A 824 38.94 14.46 7.03
C THR A 824 40.22 13.68 7.37
N GLY A 825 40.13 12.38 7.66
CA GLY A 825 41.29 11.51 7.89
C GLY A 825 42.21 11.39 6.65
N LEU A 826 41.63 11.19 5.47
CA LEU A 826 42.35 11.19 4.18
C LEU A 826 42.97 12.56 3.91
N GLY A 827 42.24 13.64 4.18
CA GLY A 827 42.78 15.00 4.03
C GLY A 827 43.95 15.34 4.93
N LYS A 828 44.00 14.78 6.15
CA LYS A 828 45.03 15.09 7.16
C LYS A 828 46.20 14.11 7.17
N GLN A 829 45.99 12.85 6.78
CA GLN A 829 46.99 11.77 6.84
C GLN A 829 47.36 11.22 5.45
N GLY A 830 46.69 11.65 4.38
CA GLY A 830 46.83 11.08 3.05
C GLY A 830 46.26 9.65 2.94
N PRO A 831 46.47 8.95 1.82
CA PRO A 831 45.98 7.59 1.59
C PRO A 831 46.44 6.56 2.63
N GLY A 832 47.57 6.79 3.31
CA GLY A 832 48.07 5.92 4.39
C GLY A 832 47.11 5.76 5.59
N VAL A 833 46.06 6.59 5.70
CA VAL A 833 44.97 6.38 6.68
C VAL A 833 44.28 5.02 6.49
N PHE A 834 44.17 4.52 5.25
CA PHE A 834 43.49 3.25 4.98
C PHE A 834 44.30 2.05 5.47
N GLU A 835 45.60 2.05 5.20
CA GLU A 835 46.56 1.06 5.70
C GLU A 835 46.70 1.11 7.23
N ARG A 836 46.62 2.30 7.82
CA ARG A 836 46.54 2.46 9.28
C ARG A 836 45.30 1.77 9.84
N ILE A 837 44.12 2.02 9.28
CA ILE A 837 42.87 1.40 9.72
C ILE A 837 42.94 -0.13 9.57
N GLU A 838 43.42 -0.65 8.42
CA GLU A 838 43.59 -2.10 8.23
C GLU A 838 44.54 -2.73 9.26
N ARG A 839 45.67 -2.09 9.55
CA ARG A 839 46.63 -2.54 10.56
C ARG A 839 46.04 -2.51 11.97
N ASP A 840 45.30 -1.46 12.33
CA ASP A 840 44.61 -1.35 13.62
C ASP A 840 43.52 -2.45 13.78
N LEU A 841 42.94 -2.90 12.66
CA LEU A 841 42.00 -4.02 12.57
C LEU A 841 42.70 -5.40 12.51
N LYS A 842 44.00 -5.46 12.25
CA LYS A 842 44.76 -6.73 12.04
C LYS A 842 44.16 -7.64 10.95
N GLY A 843 43.49 -7.05 9.95
CA GLY A 843 42.74 -7.78 8.92
C GLY A 843 41.33 -8.23 9.33
N GLU A 844 40.87 -7.97 10.56
CA GLU A 844 39.52 -8.29 11.03
C GLU A 844 38.48 -7.27 10.54
N TRP A 845 38.10 -7.36 9.27
CA TRP A 845 37.08 -6.50 8.64
C TRP A 845 35.64 -6.79 9.10
N ARG A 846 35.42 -7.92 9.78
CA ARG A 846 34.14 -8.28 10.41
C ARG A 846 34.13 -7.81 11.86
N VAL A 847 33.08 -7.10 12.23
CA VAL A 847 32.83 -6.69 13.62
C VAL A 847 31.61 -7.48 14.09
N SER A 848 31.79 -8.35 15.09
CA SER A 848 30.69 -9.14 15.68
C SER A 848 29.56 -8.21 16.10
N SER A 849 28.37 -8.40 15.56
CA SER A 849 27.24 -7.52 15.82
C SER A 849 26.68 -7.74 17.24
N LEU A 850 25.98 -6.74 17.78
CA LEU A 850 25.26 -6.88 19.05
C LEU A 850 24.18 -7.98 19.01
N LYS A 851 23.69 -8.35 17.81
CA LYS A 851 22.77 -9.48 17.56
C LYS A 851 23.42 -10.88 17.65
N GLU A 852 24.75 -10.97 17.73
CA GLU A 852 25.49 -12.24 17.85
C GLU A 852 26.09 -12.44 19.25
N LYS A 853 25.91 -11.47 20.16
CA LYS A 853 26.40 -11.48 21.56
C LYS A 853 25.29 -11.34 22.60
N LEU A 854 24.05 -11.17 22.14
CA LEU A 854 22.79 -11.24 22.89
C LEU A 854 21.98 -12.39 22.30
#